data_AF-A0A8H4P8S1-F1
#
_entry.id   AF-A0A8H4P8S1-F1
#
_cell.length_a   1.000
_cell.length_b   1.000
_cell.length_c   1.000
_cell.angle_alpha   90.00
_cell.angle_beta   90.00
_cell.angle_gamma   90.00
#
_symmetry.space_group_name_H-M   'P 1'
#
loop_
_entity.id
_entity.type
_entity.pdbx_description
1 polymer ?
#
loop_
_entity_poly.entity_id
_entity_poly.type
_entity_poly.pdbx_seq_one_letter_code
_entity_poly.pdbx_strand_id
1 'polypeptide(L)'
;MRPGLISSAALAAAISVGAAPSSASSASSNLLPLELVLSMKGGAKVQVEIKNPNKETVKVLRVDSFLAAGPWTKAHIVVKDEPVNFLGCSANLDFGDLGDKHFSHFSHKHSDKMEINLAEVNDLSMGGLFNVTMSGSLPYTRGKSKDIEGYIPYHSNTLELIVNGHDAALARADFVRKPKIDYKNCYKDREKKMLETLDSCIEVAEAAKLRALKDDWRMQEAFGTDDQASREYVAKALSYVEETCREQRKHYNLHCPELYGACLPRDKVVTTYLHPYSHMVGYCDGFFDLPAEPPKCYKKGKDGWARSRIGTMVRELIRSYLSKTSEAGIMQDYARELPDIFTLTPERSLRNADNYELFAAHIELECKPVKIPRGNYNTPRKNGASSGESSIDWAPCDLDLEEDKMRKEPRDCATIEVPLDYKNPNSGETIDIQLIRARATKKAKGNILVNPGGPGASGVELVAYAGHILRDQLDGHFNIIGFDPRGTGRTIPFMCTAPWGSMSPSGLTGLLRRDRLSQTDPWPKLRDTEWTSSGDRADSCLTNMGETGSYIGTAFVARDMLAIADALEKGSKLWYWGTSYGTVLGQTFAAMFPDRVGRFLLDGNLLADDYYTSAWSRSPIDTERALDHLLSECIEVNKGKKDNRLCPLADSGETSRELKQRLTKVLDEWMTEETVPPGLGPIPSSFLDGGTGLVAAIKTKIFQDLYRLQLWVGLAKFIAAVIEEDWEAVGEAIRAHPFAGSSITKVDSAMPISVWNEGEDSYWGIQCGDSSLRVEEPDELYSIMQAHLETSSFADVVVTGRLVCARWKQYAAERVNTNIFRNVKTSNPILFANGRYDPGTPLAHAWEASSRFRGSRVLVYNGIGHGFMEHPSNCTRHAIVRYFLRGELPEIGTVCEPDEMAFEAARRLGG
;
A
#
# COMPACT_ATOMS: atom_id res chain seq x y z
N MET A 1 34.84 -5.25 -62.94
CA MET A 1 34.41 -5.39 -61.53
C MET A 1 33.92 -4.00 -61.12
N ARG A 2 32.62 -3.82 -60.88
CA ARG A 2 31.86 -3.99 -59.61
C ARG A 2 32.09 -2.82 -58.62
N PRO A 3 31.03 -2.38 -57.89
CA PRO A 3 30.91 -1.01 -57.37
C PRO A 3 31.09 -0.95 -55.84
N GLY A 4 30.98 0.19 -55.16
CA GLY A 4 30.76 1.57 -55.62
C GLY A 4 30.11 2.42 -54.52
N LEU A 5 30.54 3.68 -54.36
CA LEU A 5 30.02 4.60 -53.34
C LEU A 5 28.84 5.39 -53.89
N ILE A 6 27.66 5.23 -53.26
CA ILE A 6 26.49 6.08 -53.46
C ILE A 6 26.04 6.61 -52.10
N SER A 7 25.68 7.90 -52.08
CA SER A 7 25.23 8.63 -50.89
C SER A 7 23.84 8.19 -50.43
N SER A 8 23.66 8.06 -49.12
CA SER A 8 22.37 8.23 -48.44
C SER A 8 22.56 9.13 -47.22
N ALA A 9 21.93 10.31 -47.23
CA ALA A 9 21.82 11.16 -46.06
C ALA A 9 20.57 10.76 -45.23
N ALA A 10 20.48 11.28 -44.01
CA ALA A 10 19.33 11.17 -43.11
C ALA A 10 18.89 9.74 -42.74
N LEU A 11 19.41 9.24 -41.63
CA LEU A 11 18.65 8.35 -40.76
C LEU A 11 18.48 9.00 -39.38
N ALA A 12 17.58 9.99 -39.32
CA ALA A 12 17.05 10.43 -38.03
C ALA A 12 16.21 9.28 -37.47
N ALA A 13 16.73 8.55 -36.50
CA ALA A 13 15.98 7.57 -35.75
C ALA A 13 14.91 8.29 -34.91
N ALA A 14 13.75 8.53 -35.51
CA ALA A 14 12.57 8.96 -34.80
C ALA A 14 12.19 7.85 -33.81
N ILE A 15 12.55 8.03 -32.54
CA ILE A 15 12.03 7.21 -31.45
C ILE A 15 10.51 7.31 -31.56
N SER A 16 9.86 6.17 -31.81
CA SER A 16 8.42 6.14 -32.03
C SER A 16 7.73 6.58 -30.74
N VAL A 17 7.16 7.78 -30.75
CA VAL A 17 6.27 8.29 -29.70
C VAL A 17 5.28 7.17 -29.38
N GLY A 18 5.19 6.79 -28.09
CA GLY A 18 4.21 5.81 -27.62
C GLY A 18 2.82 6.34 -27.94
N ALA A 19 2.23 5.82 -29.03
CA ALA A 19 1.08 6.46 -29.63
C ALA A 19 -0.14 6.34 -28.71
N ALA A 20 -0.82 7.46 -28.44
CA ALA A 20 -2.20 7.43 -28.01
C ALA A 20 -3.00 6.53 -29.00
N PRO A 21 -3.87 5.63 -28.53
CA PRO A 21 -4.25 4.41 -29.25
C PRO A 21 -4.85 4.66 -30.65
N SER A 22 -3.98 4.64 -31.66
CA SER A 22 -4.26 5.15 -33.01
C SER A 22 -4.57 4.04 -34.03
N SER A 23 -5.42 3.08 -33.67
CA SER A 23 -6.17 2.28 -34.65
C SER A 23 -7.39 1.60 -34.03
N ALA A 24 -8.35 2.42 -33.60
CA ALA A 24 -9.76 2.03 -33.58
C ALA A 24 -10.35 2.24 -34.99
N SER A 25 -10.39 1.19 -35.79
CA SER A 25 -11.01 1.15 -37.11
C SER A 25 -11.54 -0.27 -37.36
N SER A 26 -12.85 -0.53 -37.39
CA SER A 26 -14.01 0.38 -37.38
C SER A 26 -15.21 -0.33 -36.75
N ALA A 27 -16.07 0.34 -35.98
CA ALA A 27 -16.91 1.43 -36.51
C ALA A 27 -16.45 2.85 -36.16
N SER A 28 -16.09 3.65 -37.17
CA SER A 28 -16.00 5.10 -37.02
C SER A 28 -17.40 5.69 -36.85
N SER A 29 -17.62 6.47 -35.80
CA SER A 29 -18.80 7.32 -35.75
C SER A 29 -18.72 8.34 -36.90
N ASN A 30 -19.87 8.63 -37.53
CA ASN A 30 -20.02 9.80 -38.43
C ASN A 30 -20.02 11.13 -37.62
N LEU A 31 -19.42 11.12 -36.43
CA LEU A 31 -19.36 12.21 -35.48
C LEU A 31 -17.90 12.65 -35.36
N LEU A 32 -17.69 13.96 -35.40
CA LEU A 32 -16.45 14.60 -34.99
C LEU A 32 -16.18 14.34 -33.50
N PRO A 33 -14.91 14.26 -33.06
CA PRO A 33 -14.54 14.08 -31.66
C PRO A 33 -15.17 15.13 -30.73
N LEU A 34 -15.36 14.78 -29.45
CA LEU A 34 -15.61 15.79 -28.42
C LEU A 34 -14.32 16.57 -28.15
N GLU A 35 -14.40 17.90 -28.20
CA GLU A 35 -13.30 18.79 -27.79
C GLU A 35 -13.40 19.03 -26.29
N LEU A 36 -12.35 18.71 -25.53
CA LEU A 36 -12.24 19.04 -24.12
C LEU A 36 -11.22 20.17 -23.94
N VAL A 37 -11.62 21.23 -23.24
CA VAL A 37 -10.72 22.30 -22.79
C VAL A 37 -10.54 22.18 -21.29
N LEU A 38 -9.33 21.86 -20.85
CA LEU A 38 -8.95 21.73 -19.45
C LEU A 38 -8.51 23.08 -18.90
N SER A 39 -9.11 23.49 -17.79
CA SER A 39 -8.77 24.73 -17.08
C SER A 39 -8.67 24.49 -15.58
N MET A 40 -7.67 25.08 -14.94
CA MET A 40 -7.42 24.93 -13.50
C MET A 40 -8.54 25.58 -12.66
N LYS A 41 -9.03 24.88 -11.63
CA LYS A 41 -9.92 25.43 -10.58
C LYS A 41 -9.25 25.61 -9.22
N GLY A 42 -8.06 25.06 -9.03
CA GLY A 42 -7.26 25.18 -7.81
C GLY A 42 -7.08 23.83 -7.10
N GLY A 43 -5.86 23.57 -6.60
CA GLY A 43 -5.48 22.23 -6.14
C GLY A 43 -5.61 21.19 -7.25
N ALA A 44 -5.96 19.95 -6.91
CA ALA A 44 -6.16 18.87 -7.87
C ALA A 44 -7.49 18.95 -8.68
N LYS A 45 -8.17 20.12 -8.70
CA LYS A 45 -9.44 20.32 -9.40
C LYS A 45 -9.24 20.95 -10.79
N VAL A 46 -9.82 20.29 -11.78
CA VAL A 46 -9.84 20.73 -13.18
C VAL A 46 -11.29 20.95 -13.62
N GLN A 47 -11.58 22.11 -14.21
CA GLN A 47 -12.79 22.30 -14.99
C GLN A 47 -12.56 21.79 -16.40
N VAL A 48 -13.34 20.78 -16.77
CA VAL A 48 -13.47 20.27 -18.12
C VAL A 48 -14.63 21.02 -18.78
N GLU A 49 -14.32 21.85 -19.77
CA GLU A 49 -15.31 22.37 -20.72
C GLU A 49 -15.35 21.41 -21.90
N ILE A 50 -16.53 20.85 -22.22
CA ILE A 50 -16.70 19.86 -23.27
C ILE A 50 -17.64 20.42 -24.33
N LYS A 51 -17.18 20.39 -25.59
CA LYS A 51 -17.92 20.85 -26.75
C LYS A 51 -18.24 19.67 -27.65
N ASN A 52 -19.46 19.67 -28.15
CA ASN A 52 -19.92 18.75 -29.16
C ASN A 52 -19.96 19.48 -30.53
N PRO A 53 -18.96 19.33 -31.41
CA PRO A 53 -18.93 19.98 -32.72
C PRO A 53 -19.92 19.37 -33.75
N ASN A 54 -20.65 18.31 -33.38
CA ASN A 54 -21.63 17.66 -34.25
C ASN A 54 -22.94 18.45 -34.31
N LYS A 55 -23.71 18.33 -35.40
CA LYS A 55 -24.98 19.08 -35.58
C LYS A 55 -26.16 18.55 -34.76
N GLU A 56 -25.96 17.52 -33.93
CA GLU A 56 -26.98 16.84 -33.14
C GLU A 56 -26.53 16.65 -31.69
N THR A 57 -27.48 16.57 -30.75
CA THR A 57 -27.18 16.27 -29.33
C THR A 57 -26.75 14.81 -29.22
N VAL A 58 -25.54 14.59 -28.72
CA VAL A 58 -24.98 13.25 -28.47
C VAL A 58 -25.19 12.91 -26.99
N LYS A 59 -25.69 11.71 -26.70
CA LYS A 59 -25.65 11.15 -25.33
C LYS A 59 -24.42 10.29 -25.20
N VAL A 60 -23.62 10.45 -24.14
CA VAL A 60 -22.48 9.57 -23.83
C VAL A 60 -22.68 8.86 -22.50
N LEU A 61 -22.26 7.60 -22.41
CA LEU A 61 -22.32 6.83 -21.17
C LEU A 61 -21.34 7.42 -20.17
N ARG A 62 -21.76 7.57 -18.90
CA ARG A 62 -20.92 8.18 -17.85
C ARG A 62 -20.25 7.19 -16.91
N VAL A 63 -20.72 5.95 -16.84
CA VAL A 63 -20.12 4.87 -16.01
C VAL A 63 -18.76 4.45 -16.60
N ASP A 64 -17.81 4.00 -15.77
CA ASP A 64 -16.41 3.70 -16.17
C ASP A 64 -15.67 4.89 -16.84
N SER A 65 -16.00 6.13 -16.45
CA SER A 65 -15.41 7.33 -17.06
C SER A 65 -15.31 8.53 -16.12
N PHE A 66 -14.56 9.55 -16.57
CA PHE A 66 -14.44 10.86 -15.93
C PHE A 66 -15.77 11.60 -15.70
N LEU A 67 -16.85 11.17 -16.35
CA LEU A 67 -18.19 11.76 -16.23
C LEU A 67 -18.98 11.25 -14.99
N ALA A 68 -18.46 10.25 -14.27
CA ALA A 68 -19.09 9.69 -13.07
C ALA A 68 -18.26 9.92 -11.79
N ALA A 69 -18.96 9.99 -10.66
CA ALA A 69 -18.38 10.24 -9.33
C ALA A 69 -17.88 8.97 -8.61
N GLY A 70 -17.67 7.87 -9.34
CA GLY A 70 -17.10 6.62 -8.82
C GLY A 70 -15.57 6.56 -8.96
N PRO A 71 -14.93 5.43 -8.61
CA PRO A 71 -13.46 5.30 -8.57
C PRO A 71 -12.79 5.14 -9.96
N TRP A 72 -13.45 5.61 -11.01
CA TRP A 72 -13.10 5.36 -12.42
C TRP A 72 -11.92 6.22 -12.89
N THR A 73 -11.28 5.82 -13.99
CA THR A 73 -10.23 6.60 -14.66
C THR A 73 -10.76 7.97 -15.09
N LYS A 74 -10.14 9.05 -14.59
CA LYS A 74 -10.58 10.45 -14.85
C LYS A 74 -9.74 11.20 -15.87
N ALA A 75 -8.44 10.91 -15.93
CA ALA A 75 -7.48 11.50 -16.87
C ALA A 75 -6.22 10.62 -16.89
N HIS A 76 -5.39 10.77 -17.93
CA HIS A 76 -4.01 10.32 -17.89
C HIS A 76 -3.15 11.49 -17.39
N ILE A 77 -2.39 11.27 -16.32
CA ILE A 77 -1.58 12.30 -15.68
C ILE A 77 -0.12 11.86 -15.75
N VAL A 78 0.75 12.77 -16.17
CA VAL A 78 2.16 12.50 -16.45
C VAL A 78 3.03 13.51 -15.73
N VAL A 79 4.15 13.05 -15.15
CA VAL A 79 5.14 13.87 -14.46
C VAL A 79 6.52 13.49 -14.98
N LYS A 80 7.18 14.41 -15.69
CA LYS A 80 8.48 14.17 -16.33
C LYS A 80 8.47 12.89 -17.20
N ASP A 81 7.43 12.78 -18.03
CA ASP A 81 7.17 11.68 -18.95
C ASP A 81 6.85 10.30 -18.32
N GLU A 82 6.91 10.16 -17.00
CA GLU A 82 6.44 8.98 -16.26
C GLU A 82 4.94 9.13 -15.85
N PRO A 83 4.12 8.07 -15.92
CA PRO A 83 2.70 8.11 -15.55
C PRO A 83 2.51 8.18 -14.02
N VAL A 84 1.52 8.95 -13.57
CA VAL A 84 1.11 8.99 -12.15
C VAL A 84 0.28 7.76 -11.80
N ASN A 85 0.50 7.21 -10.61
CA ASN A 85 -0.21 6.03 -10.12
C ASN A 85 -1.74 6.23 -10.08
N PHE A 86 -2.48 5.45 -10.88
CA PHE A 86 -3.95 5.45 -10.94
C PHE A 86 -4.56 4.51 -9.88
N LEU A 87 -4.64 5.01 -8.65
CA LEU A 87 -5.18 4.31 -7.49
C LEU A 87 -6.73 4.28 -7.47
N GLY A 88 -7.35 3.79 -8.56
CA GLY A 88 -8.79 3.65 -8.79
C GLY A 88 -9.20 2.28 -9.34
N CYS A 89 -10.31 2.16 -10.05
CA CYS A 89 -10.82 0.90 -10.61
C CYS A 89 -11.21 1.05 -12.09
N SER A 90 -11.19 -0.05 -12.86
CA SER A 90 -11.88 -0.17 -14.15
C SER A 90 -13.05 -1.15 -14.03
N ALA A 91 -14.25 -0.72 -14.42
CA ALA A 91 -15.43 -1.58 -14.44
C ALA A 91 -15.47 -2.51 -15.66
N ASN A 92 -16.24 -3.58 -15.50
CA ASN A 92 -16.96 -4.23 -16.58
C ASN A 92 -18.43 -3.80 -16.49
N LEU A 93 -19.07 -3.58 -17.65
CA LEU A 93 -20.40 -3.00 -17.73
C LEU A 93 -21.38 -3.92 -18.46
N ASP A 94 -22.65 -3.83 -18.07
CA ASP A 94 -23.77 -4.43 -18.75
C ASP A 94 -24.74 -3.35 -19.23
N PHE A 95 -24.85 -3.23 -20.55
CA PHE A 95 -25.65 -2.20 -21.20
C PHE A 95 -27.17 -2.55 -21.28
N GLY A 96 -27.61 -3.70 -20.78
CA GLY A 96 -28.99 -4.19 -20.90
C GLY A 96 -30.06 -3.47 -20.07
N ASP A 97 -29.69 -2.62 -19.09
CA ASP A 97 -30.64 -1.78 -18.32
C ASP A 97 -30.18 -0.31 -18.25
N LEU A 98 -29.72 0.24 -19.39
CA LEU A 98 -29.35 1.65 -19.47
C LEU A 98 -30.58 2.57 -19.41
N GLY A 99 -30.81 3.15 -18.24
CA GLY A 99 -31.68 4.29 -18.04
C GLY A 99 -31.01 5.59 -18.49
N ASP A 100 -31.80 6.61 -18.82
CA ASP A 100 -31.28 7.93 -19.22
C ASP A 100 -30.37 8.55 -18.12
N LYS A 101 -30.56 8.14 -16.85
CA LYS A 101 -29.70 8.44 -15.69
C LYS A 101 -28.23 8.02 -15.83
N HIS A 102 -27.90 7.13 -16.76
CA HIS A 102 -26.54 6.64 -17.03
C HIS A 102 -25.81 7.44 -18.10
N PHE A 103 -26.51 8.36 -18.77
CA PHE A 103 -25.96 9.19 -19.83
C PHE A 103 -25.69 10.63 -19.38
N SER A 104 -24.75 11.29 -20.05
CA SER A 104 -24.61 12.74 -20.11
C SER A 104 -24.98 13.21 -21.51
N HIS A 105 -25.70 14.32 -21.66
CA HIS A 105 -26.25 14.77 -22.93
C HIS A 105 -25.56 16.08 -23.37
N PHE A 106 -24.71 16.02 -24.41
CA PHE A 106 -23.96 17.18 -24.88
C PHE A 106 -24.59 17.81 -26.12
N SER A 107 -24.99 19.08 -26.00
CA SER A 107 -25.65 19.80 -27.09
C SER A 107 -24.66 20.48 -28.03
N HIS A 108 -25.03 20.63 -29.30
CA HIS A 108 -24.28 21.45 -30.26
C HIS A 108 -24.42 22.96 -30.02
N LYS A 109 -25.33 23.38 -29.13
CA LYS A 109 -25.73 24.78 -28.92
C LYS A 109 -24.98 25.49 -27.79
N HIS A 110 -24.25 24.76 -26.97
CA HIS A 110 -23.50 25.27 -25.83
C HIS A 110 -22.36 24.31 -25.47
N SER A 111 -21.32 24.82 -24.82
CA SER A 111 -20.34 24.00 -24.13
C SER A 111 -20.91 23.53 -22.78
N ASP A 112 -20.87 22.25 -22.50
CA ASP A 112 -21.09 21.73 -21.15
C ASP A 112 -19.84 21.91 -20.29
N LYS A 113 -20.01 22.08 -18.98
CA LYS A 113 -18.89 22.27 -18.05
C LYS A 113 -19.07 21.46 -16.78
N MET A 114 -18.02 20.74 -16.38
CA MET A 114 -17.98 20.03 -15.10
C MET A 114 -16.65 20.25 -14.38
N GLU A 115 -16.63 19.92 -13.10
CA GLU A 115 -15.42 19.88 -12.28
C GLU A 115 -15.07 18.42 -11.99
N ILE A 116 -13.85 18.00 -12.31
CA ILE A 116 -13.28 16.74 -11.84
C ILE A 116 -12.17 17.04 -10.83
N ASN A 117 -12.09 16.23 -9.77
CA ASN A 117 -10.95 16.21 -8.88
C ASN A 117 -10.11 14.96 -9.19
N LEU A 118 -8.87 15.20 -9.61
CA LEU A 118 -7.96 14.18 -10.10
C LEU A 118 -7.37 13.34 -8.97
N ALA A 119 -7.13 13.93 -7.80
CA ALA A 119 -6.52 13.25 -6.66
C ALA A 119 -7.44 12.20 -6.01
N GLU A 120 -8.74 12.26 -6.26
CA GLU A 120 -9.67 11.23 -5.76
C GLU A 120 -9.26 9.81 -6.22
N VAL A 121 -8.63 9.67 -7.39
CA VAL A 121 -8.28 8.37 -7.99
C VAL A 121 -6.83 8.26 -8.48
N ASN A 122 -6.00 9.29 -8.29
CA ASN A 122 -4.57 9.28 -8.66
C ASN A 122 -3.70 9.71 -7.48
N ASP A 123 -2.47 9.20 -7.39
CA ASP A 123 -1.52 9.66 -6.37
C ASP A 123 -0.88 11.01 -6.72
N LEU A 124 -1.58 12.08 -6.36
CA LEU A 124 -1.07 13.45 -6.44
C LEU A 124 -0.55 13.94 -5.07
N SER A 125 -0.32 13.04 -4.11
CA SER A 125 0.07 13.40 -2.73
C SER A 125 1.45 14.05 -2.66
N MET A 126 2.38 13.74 -3.57
CA MET A 126 3.69 14.40 -3.65
C MET A 126 3.60 15.93 -3.84
N GLY A 127 2.51 16.42 -4.46
CA GLY A 127 2.38 17.82 -4.87
C GLY A 127 3.42 18.24 -5.93
N GLY A 128 3.42 19.53 -6.28
CA GLY A 128 4.29 20.11 -7.31
C GLY A 128 3.58 20.31 -8.65
N LEU A 129 4.33 20.33 -9.75
CA LEU A 129 3.82 20.57 -11.11
C LEU A 129 3.54 19.25 -11.85
N PHE A 130 2.35 19.13 -12.43
CA PHE A 130 1.86 17.97 -13.18
C PHE A 130 1.42 18.37 -14.58
N ASN A 131 1.68 17.52 -15.58
CA ASN A 131 1.12 17.67 -16.91
C ASN A 131 -0.10 16.77 -17.05
N VAL A 132 -1.27 17.38 -17.21
CA VAL A 132 -2.57 16.69 -17.29
C VAL A 132 -3.05 16.65 -18.72
N THR A 133 -3.44 15.48 -19.21
CA THR A 133 -4.07 15.28 -20.53
C THR A 133 -5.25 14.32 -20.43
N MET A 134 -6.38 14.68 -21.04
CA MET A 134 -7.54 13.80 -21.20
C MET A 134 -7.70 13.41 -22.66
N SER A 135 -7.65 12.10 -22.94
CA SER A 135 -7.84 11.51 -24.27
C SER A 135 -8.41 10.11 -24.15
N GLY A 136 -9.26 9.71 -25.08
CA GLY A 136 -9.85 8.37 -25.12
C GLY A 136 -11.09 8.31 -26.01
N SER A 137 -12.02 7.41 -25.69
CA SER A 137 -13.35 7.36 -26.30
C SER A 137 -14.43 7.09 -25.25
N LEU A 138 -15.68 7.42 -25.57
CA LEU A 138 -16.84 7.16 -24.72
C LEU A 138 -17.93 6.42 -25.52
N PRO A 139 -18.63 5.42 -24.96
CA PRO A 139 -19.83 4.86 -25.58
C PRO A 139 -20.89 5.96 -25.76
N TYR A 140 -21.56 6.01 -26.91
CA TYR A 140 -22.58 7.03 -27.20
C TYR A 140 -23.89 6.46 -27.78
N THR A 141 -24.95 7.26 -27.72
CA THR A 141 -26.27 6.99 -28.34
C THR A 141 -26.99 8.29 -28.67
N ARG A 142 -28.09 8.27 -29.44
CA ARG A 142 -28.78 9.48 -29.94
C ARG A 142 -30.29 9.49 -29.73
N GLY A 143 -30.86 10.69 -29.83
CA GLY A 143 -32.31 10.92 -29.79
C GLY A 143 -32.97 10.37 -28.53
N LYS A 144 -33.85 9.37 -28.71
CA LYS A 144 -34.54 8.66 -27.61
C LYS A 144 -33.98 7.26 -27.34
N SER A 145 -32.91 6.87 -28.03
CA SER A 145 -32.24 5.58 -27.81
C SER A 145 -31.57 5.53 -26.43
N LYS A 146 -31.25 4.30 -26.04
CA LYS A 146 -30.55 3.86 -24.82
C LYS A 146 -29.43 2.87 -25.17
N ASP A 147 -29.67 2.09 -26.20
CA ASP A 147 -28.78 1.15 -26.86
C ASP A 147 -27.53 1.92 -27.35
N ILE A 148 -26.32 1.40 -27.10
CA ILE A 148 -25.08 2.04 -27.54
C ILE A 148 -24.95 1.96 -29.08
N GLU A 149 -24.76 3.10 -29.73
CA GLU A 149 -24.62 3.25 -31.19
C GLU A 149 -23.16 3.24 -31.67
N GLY A 150 -22.20 3.22 -30.75
CA GLY A 150 -20.76 3.14 -31.00
C GLY A 150 -19.96 3.96 -29.98
N TYR A 151 -18.74 4.35 -30.35
CA TYR A 151 -17.86 5.17 -29.53
C TYR A 151 -17.60 6.55 -30.17
N ILE A 152 -17.57 7.60 -29.36
CA ILE A 152 -17.14 8.95 -29.76
C ILE A 152 -15.76 9.24 -29.14
N PRO A 153 -14.73 9.55 -29.94
CA PRO A 153 -13.41 9.89 -29.42
C PRO A 153 -13.42 11.27 -28.75
N TYR A 154 -12.48 11.49 -27.83
CA TYR A 154 -12.24 12.78 -27.19
C TYR A 154 -10.74 13.02 -26.97
N HIS A 155 -10.36 14.30 -26.98
CA HIS A 155 -9.01 14.76 -26.66
C HIS A 155 -9.05 16.16 -26.06
N SER A 156 -7.94 16.60 -25.48
CA SER A 156 -7.83 17.91 -24.82
C SER A 156 -6.47 18.57 -25.02
N ASN A 157 -6.39 19.85 -24.64
CA ASN A 157 -5.10 20.50 -24.39
C ASN A 157 -4.39 19.85 -23.18
N THR A 158 -3.06 19.84 -23.22
CA THR A 158 -2.26 19.71 -22.00
C THR A 158 -2.59 20.85 -21.05
N LEU A 159 -2.75 20.54 -19.77
CA LEU A 159 -2.87 21.52 -18.69
C LEU A 159 -1.72 21.32 -17.71
N GLU A 160 -0.88 22.34 -17.57
CA GLU A 160 0.03 22.48 -16.43
C GLU A 160 -0.78 22.73 -15.16
N LEU A 161 -0.67 21.83 -14.19
CA LEU A 161 -1.42 21.89 -12.93
C LEU A 161 -0.47 21.87 -11.74
N ILE A 162 -0.46 22.95 -10.95
CA ILE A 162 0.27 23.01 -9.69
C ILE A 162 -0.65 22.43 -8.59
N VAL A 163 -0.30 21.24 -8.10
CA VAL A 163 -1.08 20.51 -7.09
C VAL A 163 -0.45 20.67 -5.70
N ASN A 164 -1.30 21.00 -4.72
CA ASN A 164 -0.96 20.91 -3.30
C ASN A 164 -1.18 19.47 -2.82
N GLY A 165 -0.12 18.83 -2.31
CA GLY A 165 -0.16 17.45 -1.80
C GLY A 165 -1.18 17.24 -0.67
N HIS A 166 -1.39 18.25 0.18
CA HIS A 166 -2.37 18.20 1.27
C HIS A 166 -3.81 18.21 0.74
N ASP A 167 -4.11 19.08 -0.22
CA ASP A 167 -5.45 19.19 -0.81
C ASP A 167 -5.76 17.96 -1.69
N ALA A 168 -4.74 17.39 -2.32
CA ALA A 168 -4.82 16.11 -3.02
C ALA A 168 -5.14 14.95 -2.06
N ALA A 169 -4.37 14.81 -0.97
CA ALA A 169 -4.60 13.75 0.01
C ALA A 169 -5.93 13.93 0.77
N LEU A 170 -6.35 15.16 1.08
CA LEU A 170 -7.69 15.49 1.57
C LEU A 170 -8.77 14.93 0.63
N ALA A 171 -8.69 15.28 -0.65
CA ALA A 171 -9.65 14.83 -1.66
C ALA A 171 -9.67 13.29 -1.79
N ARG A 172 -8.49 12.65 -1.80
CA ARG A 172 -8.37 11.20 -1.85
C ARG A 172 -8.95 10.53 -0.61
N ALA A 173 -8.59 11.02 0.57
CA ALA A 173 -9.07 10.48 1.84
C ALA A 173 -10.58 10.63 1.97
N ASP A 174 -11.13 11.80 1.64
CA ASP A 174 -12.58 12.03 1.63
C ASP A 174 -13.27 11.14 0.59
N PHE A 175 -12.63 10.87 -0.56
CA PHE A 175 -13.15 9.96 -1.58
C PHE A 175 -13.20 8.50 -1.10
N VAL A 176 -12.09 7.95 -0.61
CA VAL A 176 -12.00 6.58 -0.07
C VAL A 176 -12.90 6.38 1.16
N ARG A 177 -13.23 7.45 1.90
CA ARG A 177 -14.18 7.40 3.04
C ARG A 177 -15.67 7.53 2.65
N LYS A 178 -16.04 7.67 1.36
CA LYS A 178 -17.44 7.72 0.88
C LYS A 178 -18.14 6.34 0.86
N PRO A 179 -17.52 5.25 0.34
CA PRO A 179 -18.15 3.93 0.38
C PRO A 179 -18.33 3.43 1.81
N LYS A 180 -19.38 2.63 2.03
CA LYS A 180 -19.41 1.68 3.14
C LYS A 180 -18.99 0.33 2.59
N ILE A 181 -17.77 -0.10 2.92
CA ILE A 181 -17.31 -1.47 2.68
C ILE A 181 -18.24 -2.41 3.46
N ASP A 182 -18.77 -3.42 2.77
CA ASP A 182 -19.68 -4.41 3.37
C ASP A 182 -19.07 -5.80 3.25
N TYR A 183 -18.31 -6.17 4.28
CA TYR A 183 -17.67 -7.49 4.42
C TYR A 183 -18.69 -8.65 4.54
N LYS A 184 -19.99 -8.37 4.71
CA LYS A 184 -21.05 -9.39 4.89
C LYS A 184 -21.84 -9.68 3.60
N ASN A 185 -21.29 -9.31 2.45
CA ASN A 185 -21.96 -9.34 1.14
C ASN A 185 -22.25 -10.75 0.55
N CYS A 186 -21.74 -11.85 1.11
CA CYS A 186 -21.82 -13.18 0.48
C CYS A 186 -23.08 -14.00 0.81
N TYR A 187 -23.83 -13.62 1.85
CA TYR A 187 -24.93 -14.44 2.36
C TYR A 187 -26.06 -14.69 1.34
N LYS A 188 -26.78 -15.80 1.54
CA LYS A 188 -27.99 -16.24 0.79
C LYS A 188 -27.65 -16.78 -0.60
N ASP A 189 -28.27 -16.25 -1.65
CA ASP A 189 -28.14 -16.79 -3.02
C ASP A 189 -26.77 -16.53 -3.65
N ARG A 190 -26.00 -15.58 -3.10
CA ARG A 190 -24.67 -15.18 -3.64
C ARG A 190 -23.60 -16.25 -3.42
N GLU A 191 -23.45 -16.75 -2.21
CA GLU A 191 -22.61 -17.90 -1.85
C GLU A 191 -22.82 -19.07 -2.83
N LYS A 192 -24.08 -19.53 -2.97
CA LYS A 192 -24.43 -20.60 -3.90
C LYS A 192 -24.05 -20.26 -5.34
N LYS A 193 -24.44 -19.07 -5.84
CA LYS A 193 -24.11 -18.64 -7.21
C LYS A 193 -22.61 -18.50 -7.46
N MET A 194 -21.83 -18.10 -6.45
CA MET A 194 -20.37 -17.96 -6.53
C MET A 194 -19.74 -19.34 -6.63
N LEU A 195 -20.09 -20.26 -5.72
CA LEU A 195 -19.65 -21.66 -5.77
C LEU A 195 -19.99 -22.34 -7.10
N GLU A 196 -21.24 -22.21 -7.58
CA GLU A 196 -21.67 -22.68 -8.91
C GLU A 196 -20.80 -22.12 -10.04
N THR A 197 -20.44 -20.83 -9.98
CA THR A 197 -19.62 -20.20 -11.03
C THR A 197 -18.18 -20.68 -10.97
N LEU A 198 -17.64 -20.85 -9.76
CA LEU A 198 -16.25 -21.27 -9.56
C LEU A 198 -16.05 -22.74 -9.93
N ASP A 199 -17.02 -23.63 -9.66
CA ASP A 199 -17.05 -24.99 -10.22
C ASP A 199 -16.89 -24.96 -11.74
N SER A 200 -17.84 -24.32 -12.44
CA SER A 200 -17.84 -24.33 -13.89
C SER A 200 -16.73 -23.47 -14.52
N CYS A 201 -16.19 -22.46 -13.82
CA CYS A 201 -14.99 -21.74 -14.26
C CYS A 201 -13.79 -22.69 -14.37
N ILE A 202 -13.60 -23.59 -13.39
CA ILE A 202 -12.54 -24.58 -13.41
C ILE A 202 -12.71 -25.52 -14.61
N GLU A 203 -13.91 -26.10 -14.76
CA GLU A 203 -14.23 -27.04 -15.85
C GLU A 203 -14.05 -26.39 -17.23
N VAL A 204 -14.54 -25.16 -17.41
CA VAL A 204 -14.47 -24.41 -18.67
C VAL A 204 -13.05 -23.94 -18.97
N ALA A 205 -12.28 -23.50 -17.98
CA ALA A 205 -10.88 -23.09 -18.17
C ALA A 205 -9.98 -24.31 -18.50
N GLU A 206 -10.17 -25.44 -17.82
CA GLU A 206 -9.47 -26.70 -18.12
C GLU A 206 -9.81 -27.20 -19.53
N ALA A 207 -11.11 -27.24 -19.89
CA ALA A 207 -11.55 -27.61 -21.22
C ALA A 207 -11.04 -26.65 -22.30
N ALA A 208 -11.04 -25.34 -22.04
CA ALA A 208 -10.52 -24.33 -22.95
C ALA A 208 -9.01 -24.46 -23.14
N LYS A 209 -8.22 -24.64 -22.07
CA LYS A 209 -6.78 -24.92 -22.13
C LYS A 209 -6.47 -26.15 -22.99
N LEU A 210 -7.17 -27.27 -22.73
CA LEU A 210 -7.01 -28.53 -23.47
C LEU A 210 -7.50 -28.48 -24.92
N ARG A 211 -8.33 -27.48 -25.28
CA ARG A 211 -8.78 -27.24 -26.65
C ARG A 211 -7.90 -26.25 -27.39
N ALA A 212 -7.37 -25.22 -26.72
CA ALA A 212 -6.41 -24.27 -27.28
C ALA A 212 -5.12 -24.96 -27.74
N LEU A 213 -4.64 -25.98 -27.00
CA LEU A 213 -3.49 -26.81 -27.40
C LEU A 213 -3.77 -27.73 -28.61
N LYS A 214 -4.98 -27.72 -29.18
CA LYS A 214 -5.40 -28.56 -30.32
C LYS A 214 -5.88 -27.67 -31.46
N ASP A 215 -5.99 -28.28 -32.64
CA ASP A 215 -6.73 -27.71 -33.76
C ASP A 215 -8.23 -27.62 -33.37
N ASP A 216 -8.72 -26.38 -33.25
CA ASP A 216 -10.13 -26.01 -33.16
C ASP A 216 -10.34 -24.64 -33.82
N TRP A 217 -11.30 -24.58 -34.73
CA TRP A 217 -11.71 -23.37 -35.44
C TRP A 217 -12.03 -22.16 -34.53
N ARG A 218 -12.37 -22.38 -33.25
CA ARG A 218 -12.55 -21.31 -32.26
C ARG A 218 -11.26 -20.54 -31.97
N MET A 219 -10.08 -21.13 -32.13
CA MET A 219 -8.82 -20.37 -32.03
C MET A 219 -8.76 -19.32 -33.14
N GLN A 220 -9.00 -19.74 -34.38
CA GLN A 220 -9.00 -18.85 -35.54
C GLN A 220 -10.17 -17.84 -35.51
N GLU A 221 -11.34 -18.20 -34.96
CA GLU A 221 -12.45 -17.28 -34.74
C GLU A 221 -12.15 -16.26 -33.63
N ALA A 222 -11.70 -16.72 -32.47
CA ALA A 222 -11.53 -15.86 -31.30
C ALA A 222 -10.24 -15.03 -31.33
N PHE A 223 -9.16 -15.57 -31.90
CA PHE A 223 -7.85 -14.92 -31.90
C PHE A 223 -7.35 -14.51 -33.29
N GLY A 224 -7.95 -14.98 -34.38
CA GLY A 224 -7.45 -14.71 -35.74
C GLY A 224 -6.14 -15.42 -36.09
N THR A 225 -5.64 -16.28 -35.20
CA THR A 225 -4.51 -17.20 -35.42
C THR A 225 -4.80 -18.53 -34.72
N ASP A 226 -4.25 -19.62 -35.27
CA ASP A 226 -4.23 -20.96 -34.69
C ASP A 226 -2.80 -21.50 -34.50
N ASP A 227 -1.76 -20.67 -34.67
CA ASP A 227 -0.36 -21.11 -34.66
C ASP A 227 0.09 -21.67 -33.30
N GLN A 228 1.17 -22.48 -33.29
CA GLN A 228 1.62 -23.18 -32.09
C GLN A 228 1.97 -22.25 -30.92
N ALA A 229 2.67 -21.14 -31.16
CA ALA A 229 3.07 -20.22 -30.09
C ALA A 229 1.84 -19.49 -29.51
N SER A 230 0.90 -19.12 -30.37
CA SER A 230 -0.38 -18.53 -29.96
C SER A 230 -1.26 -19.51 -29.19
N ARG A 231 -1.32 -20.79 -29.60
CA ARG A 231 -2.01 -21.87 -28.87
C ARG A 231 -1.41 -22.10 -27.48
N GLU A 232 -0.08 -22.14 -27.38
CA GLU A 232 0.65 -22.28 -26.11
C GLU A 232 0.45 -21.05 -25.19
N TYR A 233 0.46 -19.85 -25.75
CA TYR A 233 0.19 -18.60 -25.01
C TYR A 233 -1.25 -18.54 -24.47
N VAL A 234 -2.26 -18.88 -25.29
CA VAL A 234 -3.66 -18.96 -24.86
C VAL A 234 -3.85 -20.04 -23.80
N ALA A 235 -3.23 -21.21 -23.97
CA ALA A 235 -3.28 -22.29 -22.98
C ALA A 235 -2.63 -21.91 -21.64
N LYS A 236 -1.50 -21.18 -21.64
CA LYS A 236 -0.85 -20.68 -20.42
C LYS A 236 -1.76 -19.70 -19.66
N ALA A 237 -2.37 -18.74 -20.37
CA ALA A 237 -3.29 -17.78 -19.78
C ALA A 237 -4.56 -18.46 -19.21
N LEU A 238 -5.09 -19.49 -19.88
CA LEU A 238 -6.22 -20.28 -19.39
C LEU A 238 -5.85 -21.19 -18.21
N SER A 239 -4.59 -21.65 -18.10
CA SER A 239 -4.12 -22.35 -16.90
C SER A 239 -4.16 -21.45 -15.67
N TYR A 240 -3.71 -20.20 -15.79
CA TYR A 240 -3.83 -19.21 -14.71
C TYR A 240 -5.30 -18.97 -14.30
N VAL A 241 -6.25 -18.93 -15.26
CA VAL A 241 -7.69 -18.84 -14.94
C VAL A 241 -8.18 -20.07 -14.19
N GLU A 242 -7.82 -21.27 -14.65
CA GLU A 242 -8.19 -22.53 -14.01
C GLU A 242 -7.65 -22.61 -12.58
N GLU A 243 -6.35 -22.39 -12.40
CA GLU A 243 -5.65 -22.39 -11.12
C GLU A 243 -6.24 -21.33 -10.17
N THR A 244 -6.46 -20.11 -10.66
CA THR A 244 -7.09 -19.04 -9.88
C THR A 244 -8.54 -19.39 -9.51
N CYS A 245 -9.33 -20.00 -10.40
CA CYS A 245 -10.69 -20.44 -10.05
C CYS A 245 -10.68 -21.65 -9.08
N ARG A 246 -9.70 -22.56 -9.16
CA ARG A 246 -9.50 -23.62 -8.14
C ARG A 246 -9.16 -23.01 -6.77
N GLU A 247 -8.42 -21.91 -6.72
CA GLU A 247 -8.09 -21.23 -5.45
C GLU A 247 -9.25 -20.38 -4.92
N GLN A 248 -9.83 -19.51 -5.75
CA GLN A 248 -11.02 -18.72 -5.42
C GLN A 248 -12.19 -19.62 -5.01
N ARG A 249 -12.29 -20.87 -5.52
CA ARG A 249 -13.29 -21.85 -5.07
C ARG A 249 -13.15 -22.24 -3.61
N LYS A 250 -11.94 -22.57 -3.15
CA LYS A 250 -11.68 -22.92 -1.76
C LYS A 250 -12.09 -21.77 -0.83
N HIS A 251 -11.92 -20.54 -1.31
CA HIS A 251 -11.98 -19.30 -0.54
C HIS A 251 -13.05 -18.32 -1.08
N TYR A 252 -14.17 -18.87 -1.56
CA TYR A 252 -15.21 -18.15 -2.31
C TYR A 252 -15.87 -16.99 -1.54
N ASN A 253 -15.94 -17.12 -0.21
CA ASN A 253 -16.56 -16.17 0.72
C ASN A 253 -15.89 -14.78 0.68
N LEU A 254 -14.65 -14.72 0.20
CA LEU A 254 -13.76 -13.55 0.23
C LEU A 254 -13.78 -12.74 -1.05
N HIS A 255 -14.33 -13.30 -2.12
CA HIS A 255 -14.51 -12.62 -3.41
C HIS A 255 -15.88 -11.94 -3.51
N CYS A 256 -16.75 -12.18 -2.52
CA CYS A 256 -18.04 -11.51 -2.33
C CYS A 256 -18.02 -10.07 -1.77
N PRO A 257 -17.10 -9.67 -0.84
CA PRO A 257 -17.02 -8.31 -0.30
C PRO A 257 -16.78 -7.24 -1.37
N GLU A 258 -17.44 -6.09 -1.19
CA GLU A 258 -17.16 -4.88 -1.98
C GLU A 258 -16.22 -3.98 -1.17
N LEU A 259 -14.97 -3.86 -1.63
CA LEU A 259 -13.85 -3.23 -0.94
C LEU A 259 -13.57 -1.78 -1.38
N TYR A 260 -13.94 -1.38 -2.60
CA TYR A 260 -13.53 -0.09 -3.19
C TYR A 260 -14.71 0.86 -3.51
N GLY A 261 -15.95 0.38 -3.45
CA GLY A 261 -17.16 1.18 -3.74
C GLY A 261 -17.43 1.39 -5.23
N ALA A 262 -16.76 0.65 -6.11
CA ALA A 262 -16.98 0.63 -7.55
C ALA A 262 -18.37 0.09 -7.93
N CYS A 263 -18.93 -0.82 -7.13
CA CYS A 263 -20.30 -1.33 -7.23
C CYS A 263 -21.38 -0.32 -6.75
N LEU A 264 -21.03 0.95 -6.51
CA LEU A 264 -21.97 2.00 -6.09
C LEU A 264 -22.21 3.04 -7.21
N PRO A 265 -23.47 3.40 -7.51
CA PRO A 265 -24.70 2.86 -6.95
C PRO A 265 -24.95 1.41 -7.40
N ARG A 266 -25.66 0.64 -6.57
CA ARG A 266 -26.04 -0.76 -6.84
C ARG A 266 -27.19 -0.85 -7.86
N ASP A 267 -27.00 -0.25 -9.03
CA ASP A 267 -27.97 -0.27 -10.13
C ASP A 267 -27.67 -1.29 -11.24
N LYS A 268 -26.72 -2.21 -10.95
CA LYS A 268 -26.38 -3.43 -11.72
C LYS A 268 -25.67 -3.20 -13.04
N VAL A 269 -25.51 -1.95 -13.48
CA VAL A 269 -24.75 -1.66 -14.72
C VAL A 269 -23.29 -2.06 -14.57
N VAL A 270 -22.70 -1.92 -13.38
CA VAL A 270 -21.40 -2.54 -13.06
C VAL A 270 -21.61 -4.02 -12.71
N THR A 271 -21.03 -4.92 -13.51
CA THR A 271 -21.03 -6.37 -13.25
C THR A 271 -19.86 -6.76 -12.37
N THR A 272 -18.65 -6.38 -12.76
CA THR A 272 -17.41 -6.58 -12.02
C THR A 272 -16.55 -5.33 -12.11
N TYR A 273 -15.47 -5.26 -11.33
CA TYR A 273 -14.38 -4.32 -11.55
C TYR A 273 -13.03 -5.01 -11.33
N LEU A 274 -11.98 -4.50 -11.97
CA LEU A 274 -10.59 -4.78 -11.63
C LEU A 274 -9.99 -3.56 -10.91
N HIS A 275 -9.34 -3.79 -9.77
CA HIS A 275 -8.43 -2.81 -9.18
C HIS A 275 -7.02 -3.07 -9.74
N PRO A 276 -6.38 -2.10 -10.45
CA PRO A 276 -5.27 -2.37 -11.35
C PRO A 276 -3.95 -2.68 -10.64
N TYR A 277 -3.75 -2.14 -9.42
CA TYR A 277 -2.61 -2.50 -8.58
C TYR A 277 -2.84 -3.84 -7.91
N SER A 278 -3.92 -3.97 -7.14
CA SER A 278 -4.12 -5.18 -6.33
C SER A 278 -4.57 -6.41 -7.13
N HIS A 279 -4.58 -6.33 -8.47
CA HIS A 279 -5.05 -7.29 -9.49
C HIS A 279 -6.36 -8.06 -9.19
N MET A 280 -7.15 -7.58 -8.23
CA MET A 280 -8.34 -8.22 -7.69
C MET A 280 -9.58 -7.89 -8.52
N VAL A 281 -10.34 -8.93 -8.82
CA VAL A 281 -11.69 -8.84 -9.38
C VAL A 281 -12.69 -8.69 -8.24
N GLY A 282 -13.41 -7.57 -8.21
CA GLY A 282 -14.58 -7.40 -7.34
C GLY A 282 -15.86 -7.77 -8.08
N TYR A 283 -16.67 -8.64 -7.47
CA TYR A 283 -17.90 -9.15 -8.08
C TYR A 283 -19.11 -8.34 -7.58
N CYS A 284 -19.64 -7.48 -8.45
CA CYS A 284 -20.72 -6.57 -8.09
C CYS A 284 -22.11 -7.20 -8.20
N ASP A 285 -23.10 -6.45 -7.73
CA ASP A 285 -24.53 -6.75 -7.82
C ASP A 285 -24.97 -7.12 -9.25
N GLY A 286 -24.39 -6.51 -10.29
CA GLY A 286 -24.66 -6.88 -11.69
C GLY A 286 -24.16 -8.28 -12.08
N PHE A 287 -23.09 -8.79 -11.46
CA PHE A 287 -22.55 -10.13 -11.73
C PHE A 287 -23.38 -11.23 -11.08
N PHE A 288 -23.80 -11.08 -9.82
CA PHE A 288 -24.63 -12.11 -9.16
C PHE A 288 -26.00 -12.31 -9.80
N ASP A 289 -26.43 -11.34 -10.61
CA ASP A 289 -27.60 -11.49 -11.46
C ASP A 289 -27.33 -12.38 -12.68
N LEU A 290 -26.09 -12.42 -13.22
CA LEU A 290 -25.72 -13.12 -14.47
C LEU A 290 -26.24 -14.57 -14.52
N PRO A 291 -26.73 -15.03 -15.71
CA PRO A 291 -26.95 -16.46 -15.90
C PRO A 291 -25.62 -17.18 -15.63
N ALA A 292 -25.68 -18.38 -15.06
CA ALA A 292 -24.46 -19.13 -14.70
C ALA A 292 -23.60 -19.32 -15.95
N GLU A 293 -24.17 -20.05 -16.90
CA GLU A 293 -23.67 -20.29 -18.26
C GLU A 293 -24.05 -19.15 -19.22
N PRO A 294 -23.29 -18.90 -20.30
CA PRO A 294 -23.72 -18.07 -21.41
C PRO A 294 -24.96 -18.73 -22.05
N PRO A 295 -26.10 -18.05 -22.25
CA PRO A 295 -27.36 -18.79 -22.49
C PRO A 295 -27.57 -19.41 -23.89
N LYS A 296 -26.53 -19.97 -24.55
CA LYS A 296 -26.23 -20.14 -26.00
C LYS A 296 -25.14 -19.12 -26.44
N CYS A 297 -24.78 -19.10 -27.72
CA CYS A 297 -23.42 -18.65 -28.07
C CYS A 297 -23.24 -17.14 -28.43
N TYR A 298 -23.98 -16.59 -29.42
CA TYR A 298 -23.69 -15.24 -29.96
C TYR A 298 -24.93 -14.30 -30.05
N LYS A 299 -26.02 -14.49 -29.27
CA LYS A 299 -27.16 -13.53 -29.33
C LYS A 299 -26.74 -12.25 -28.63
N LYS A 300 -26.56 -11.22 -29.44
CA LYS A 300 -26.88 -9.84 -29.08
C LYS A 300 -28.21 -9.82 -28.30
N GLY A 301 -28.24 -9.26 -27.09
CA GLY A 301 -29.45 -9.12 -26.25
C GLY A 301 -30.56 -8.33 -26.94
N LYS A 302 -30.95 -7.17 -26.41
CA LYS A 302 -31.31 -6.07 -27.34
C LYS A 302 -30.04 -5.32 -27.76
N ASP A 303 -29.01 -5.39 -26.92
CA ASP A 303 -28.04 -4.31 -26.76
C ASP A 303 -26.59 -4.76 -27.07
N GLY A 304 -26.17 -5.95 -26.60
CA GLY A 304 -24.77 -6.42 -26.72
C GLY A 304 -24.55 -7.91 -26.42
N TRP A 305 -23.30 -8.34 -26.26
CA TRP A 305 -22.95 -9.73 -25.89
C TRP A 305 -23.52 -10.05 -24.50
N ALA A 306 -24.52 -10.92 -24.43
CA ALA A 306 -25.14 -11.30 -23.16
C ALA A 306 -24.19 -12.19 -22.32
N ARG A 307 -23.39 -11.52 -21.49
CA ARG A 307 -22.48 -12.05 -20.48
C ARG A 307 -23.12 -13.16 -19.62
N SER A 308 -22.28 -14.02 -19.07
CA SER A 308 -22.61 -14.96 -18.00
C SER A 308 -21.67 -14.80 -16.81
N ARG A 309 -21.96 -15.45 -15.67
CA ARG A 309 -21.05 -15.45 -14.52
C ARG A 309 -19.74 -16.10 -14.91
N ILE A 310 -19.78 -17.27 -15.56
CA ILE A 310 -18.59 -18.01 -15.99
C ILE A 310 -17.77 -17.20 -17.00
N GLY A 311 -18.39 -16.70 -18.07
CA GLY A 311 -17.71 -15.89 -19.08
C GLY A 311 -17.10 -14.60 -18.52
N THR A 312 -17.82 -13.90 -17.63
CA THR A 312 -17.31 -12.69 -16.97
C THR A 312 -16.16 -13.00 -16.02
N MET A 313 -16.22 -14.13 -15.29
CA MET A 313 -15.15 -14.56 -14.40
C MET A 313 -13.88 -14.90 -15.18
N VAL A 314 -13.99 -15.70 -16.25
CA VAL A 314 -12.88 -15.97 -17.18
C VAL A 314 -12.30 -14.67 -17.73
N ARG A 315 -13.15 -13.73 -18.19
CA ARG A 315 -12.71 -12.42 -18.69
C ARG A 315 -11.87 -11.65 -17.68
N GLU A 316 -12.40 -11.42 -16.48
CA GLU A 316 -11.71 -10.57 -15.50
C GLU A 316 -10.43 -11.23 -14.94
N LEU A 317 -10.37 -12.56 -14.87
CA LEU A 317 -9.15 -13.28 -14.52
C LEU A 317 -8.10 -13.21 -15.64
N ILE A 318 -8.50 -13.19 -16.92
CA ILE A 318 -7.59 -12.87 -18.03
C ILE A 318 -7.15 -11.39 -18.00
N ARG A 319 -8.02 -10.44 -17.62
CA ARG A 319 -7.61 -9.04 -17.41
C ARG A 319 -6.57 -8.93 -16.28
N SER A 320 -6.77 -9.66 -15.18
CA SER A 320 -5.79 -9.81 -14.09
C SER A 320 -4.45 -10.35 -14.63
N TYR A 321 -4.45 -11.49 -15.34
CA TYR A 321 -3.26 -12.08 -15.97
C TYR A 321 -2.51 -11.12 -16.92
N LEU A 322 -3.24 -10.47 -17.84
CA LEU A 322 -2.67 -9.54 -18.83
C LEU A 322 -2.13 -8.26 -18.18
N SER A 323 -2.72 -7.80 -17.08
CA SER A 323 -2.19 -6.66 -16.32
C SER A 323 -0.87 -7.00 -15.61
N LYS A 324 -0.78 -8.17 -14.95
CA LYS A 324 0.45 -8.68 -14.30
C LYS A 324 1.61 -8.92 -15.27
N THR A 325 1.31 -9.27 -16.51
CA THR A 325 2.32 -9.60 -17.55
C THR A 325 2.66 -8.41 -18.45
N SER A 326 2.24 -7.19 -18.11
CA SER A 326 2.52 -5.97 -18.88
C SER A 326 3.67 -5.15 -18.30
N GLU A 327 4.64 -4.75 -19.14
CA GLU A 327 5.89 -4.05 -18.77
C GLU A 327 5.69 -2.67 -18.10
N ALA A 328 4.45 -2.19 -17.94
CA ALA A 328 4.11 -0.90 -17.35
C ALA A 328 2.93 -0.94 -16.37
N GLY A 329 2.35 -2.12 -16.09
CA GLY A 329 1.11 -2.25 -15.31
C GLY A 329 -0.15 -1.63 -15.96
N ILE A 330 -0.03 -1.08 -17.18
CA ILE A 330 -1.14 -0.46 -17.91
C ILE A 330 -1.95 -1.55 -18.61
N MET A 331 -3.16 -1.79 -18.10
CA MET A 331 -4.18 -2.63 -18.72
C MET A 331 -4.37 -2.32 -20.20
N GLN A 332 -4.08 -3.31 -21.06
CA GLN A 332 -4.35 -3.25 -22.50
C GLN A 332 -5.70 -3.96 -22.78
N ASP A 333 -6.69 -3.20 -23.22
CA ASP A 333 -8.09 -3.60 -23.43
C ASP A 333 -8.46 -3.05 -24.83
N TYR A 334 -8.09 -3.80 -25.88
CA TYR A 334 -8.03 -3.34 -27.28
C TYR A 334 -9.39 -3.28 -27.99
N ALA A 335 -10.35 -4.12 -27.63
CA ALA A 335 -11.73 -4.07 -28.11
C ALA A 335 -12.70 -4.72 -27.12
N ARG A 336 -13.89 -4.14 -26.95
CA ARG A 336 -14.96 -4.65 -26.08
C ARG A 336 -16.14 -5.11 -26.93
N GLU A 337 -16.61 -6.34 -26.70
CA GLU A 337 -17.77 -6.98 -27.36
C GLU A 337 -17.64 -7.30 -28.88
N LEU A 338 -18.67 -7.97 -29.41
CA LEU A 338 -18.83 -8.29 -30.83
C LEU A 338 -19.52 -7.14 -31.60
N PRO A 339 -19.07 -6.79 -32.81
CA PRO A 339 -18.09 -7.51 -33.63
C PRO A 339 -16.63 -7.05 -33.40
N ASP A 340 -16.38 -6.03 -32.60
CA ASP A 340 -15.10 -5.31 -32.57
C ASP A 340 -13.91 -6.22 -32.22
N ILE A 341 -14.08 -7.24 -31.36
CA ILE A 341 -13.05 -8.25 -31.07
C ILE A 341 -12.61 -9.11 -32.27
N PHE A 342 -13.45 -9.24 -33.32
CA PHE A 342 -13.10 -9.87 -34.59
C PHE A 342 -12.33 -8.94 -35.55
N THR A 343 -12.18 -7.66 -35.19
CA THR A 343 -11.42 -6.67 -35.99
C THR A 343 -9.98 -6.48 -35.50
N LEU A 344 -9.61 -7.14 -34.39
CA LEU A 344 -8.26 -7.12 -33.85
C LEU A 344 -7.28 -7.94 -34.70
N THR A 345 -6.01 -7.51 -34.72
CA THR A 345 -4.91 -8.34 -35.24
C THR A 345 -4.59 -9.45 -34.24
N PRO A 346 -3.96 -10.57 -34.66
CA PRO A 346 -3.60 -11.67 -33.77
C PRO A 346 -2.80 -11.25 -32.52
N GLU A 347 -1.90 -10.29 -32.66
CA GLU A 347 -1.07 -9.79 -31.55
C GLU A 347 -1.88 -8.98 -30.52
N ARG A 348 -3.02 -8.43 -30.93
CA ARG A 348 -3.95 -7.68 -30.07
C ARG A 348 -5.04 -8.57 -29.48
N SER A 349 -5.57 -9.54 -30.23
CA SER A 349 -6.59 -10.48 -29.74
C SER A 349 -6.05 -11.36 -28.61
N LEU A 350 -4.80 -11.84 -28.73
CA LEU A 350 -4.06 -12.53 -27.66
C LEU A 350 -3.84 -11.65 -26.42
N ARG A 351 -3.94 -10.32 -26.57
CA ARG A 351 -3.85 -9.33 -25.48
C ARG A 351 -5.20 -8.71 -25.15
N ASN A 352 -6.32 -9.37 -25.46
CA ASN A 352 -7.66 -8.82 -25.25
C ASN A 352 -8.61 -9.83 -24.58
N ALA A 353 -9.06 -9.51 -23.37
CA ALA A 353 -9.76 -10.48 -22.51
C ALA A 353 -11.15 -10.92 -23.02
N ASP A 354 -11.85 -10.08 -23.78
CA ASP A 354 -13.13 -10.45 -24.40
C ASP A 354 -12.97 -11.59 -25.44
N ASN A 355 -11.79 -11.74 -26.06
CA ASN A 355 -11.49 -12.84 -26.98
C ASN A 355 -11.35 -14.18 -26.23
N TYR A 356 -10.86 -14.16 -24.98
CA TYR A 356 -10.82 -15.33 -24.11
C TYR A 356 -12.20 -15.71 -23.55
N GLU A 357 -13.05 -14.73 -23.19
CA GLU A 357 -14.45 -15.01 -22.83
C GLU A 357 -15.20 -15.65 -24.01
N LEU A 358 -15.03 -15.11 -25.22
CA LEU A 358 -15.58 -15.66 -26.46
C LEU A 358 -15.17 -17.12 -26.65
N PHE A 359 -13.87 -17.41 -26.59
CA PHE A 359 -13.31 -18.75 -26.77
C PHE A 359 -13.82 -19.76 -25.73
N ALA A 360 -13.78 -19.39 -24.45
CA ALA A 360 -14.20 -20.25 -23.34
C ALA A 360 -15.71 -20.55 -23.38
N ALA A 361 -16.54 -19.50 -23.53
CA ALA A 361 -17.99 -19.64 -23.69
C ALA A 361 -18.38 -20.45 -24.93
N HIS A 362 -17.51 -20.52 -25.95
CA HIS A 362 -17.72 -21.33 -27.14
C HIS A 362 -17.44 -22.83 -26.96
N ILE A 363 -16.71 -23.19 -25.92
CA ILE A 363 -16.38 -24.58 -25.59
C ILE A 363 -17.41 -25.14 -24.61
N GLU A 364 -17.71 -24.39 -23.55
CA GLU A 364 -18.74 -24.65 -22.54
C GLU A 364 -20.09 -25.11 -23.14
N LEU A 365 -20.56 -24.44 -24.19
CA LEU A 365 -21.89 -24.63 -24.77
C LEU A 365 -21.90 -25.42 -26.09
N GLU A 366 -20.82 -26.16 -26.39
CA GLU A 366 -20.64 -26.90 -27.66
C GLU A 366 -20.94 -26.06 -28.93
N CYS A 367 -20.42 -24.83 -28.97
CA CYS A 367 -21.23 -23.72 -29.47
C CYS A 367 -21.83 -23.74 -30.89
N LYS A 368 -23.09 -23.28 -30.92
CA LYS A 368 -23.87 -22.81 -32.09
C LYS A 368 -24.70 -21.55 -31.65
N PRO A 369 -24.78 -20.43 -32.41
CA PRO A 369 -25.33 -19.11 -31.93
C PRO A 369 -26.74 -19.01 -31.21
N VAL A 370 -26.96 -18.34 -29.99
CA VAL A 370 -28.11 -17.38 -29.52
C VAL A 370 -28.71 -17.23 -27.99
N LYS A 371 -28.14 -16.43 -27.01
CA LYS A 371 -28.35 -16.03 -25.51
C LYS A 371 -29.67 -15.40 -24.78
N ILE A 372 -29.68 -14.82 -23.51
CA ILE A 372 -30.81 -14.21 -22.59
C ILE A 372 -30.50 -12.78 -21.88
N PRO A 373 -30.77 -12.18 -20.60
CA PRO A 373 -31.25 -12.43 -19.13
C PRO A 373 -32.26 -11.34 -18.39
N ARG A 374 -32.43 -10.76 -17.09
CA ARG A 374 -31.92 -10.73 -15.59
C ARG A 374 -32.48 -9.76 -14.37
N GLY A 375 -32.02 -9.79 -13.03
CA GLY A 375 -31.97 -8.64 -11.93
C GLY A 375 -32.21 -8.71 -10.29
N ASN A 376 -31.46 -8.04 -9.29
CA ASN A 376 -31.66 -7.86 -7.72
C ASN A 376 -31.17 -6.50 -6.90
N TYR A 377 -30.54 -6.10 -5.69
CA TYR A 377 -30.04 -6.43 -4.23
C TYR A 377 -29.86 -5.16 -3.18
N ASN A 378 -29.32 -5.19 -1.87
CA ASN A 378 -29.03 -3.99 -0.89
C ASN A 378 -28.12 -4.05 0.49
N THR A 379 -28.05 -3.03 1.48
CA THR A 379 -26.94 -2.75 2.59
C THR A 379 -27.17 -2.06 4.08
N PRO A 380 -26.18 -1.90 5.09
CA PRO A 380 -26.27 -1.52 6.60
C PRO A 380 -25.31 -0.43 7.39
N ARG A 381 -25.12 -0.37 8.79
CA ARG A 381 -24.18 0.46 9.75
C ARG A 381 -24.15 0.06 11.33
N LYS A 382 -23.51 0.53 12.49
CA LYS A 382 -22.63 1.60 13.22
C LYS A 382 -21.82 0.98 14.51
N ASN A 383 -21.18 1.44 15.68
CA ASN A 383 -20.81 2.58 16.70
C ASN A 383 -19.59 2.14 17.69
N GLY A 384 -18.93 2.66 18.81
CA GLY A 384 -18.58 3.88 19.70
C GLY A 384 -18.66 3.66 21.30
N ALA A 385 -17.95 4.13 22.41
CA ALA A 385 -16.73 4.91 22.99
C ALA A 385 -16.55 4.65 24.60
N SER A 386 -15.79 5.18 25.65
CA SER A 386 -14.62 6.08 26.16
C SER A 386 -14.37 5.93 27.77
N SER A 387 -13.55 6.53 28.75
CA SER A 387 -12.33 7.46 28.98
C SER A 387 -11.80 7.85 30.49
N GLY A 388 -10.47 8.17 30.82
CA GLY A 388 -9.80 8.72 32.13
C GLY A 388 -8.37 9.53 32.17
N GLU A 389 -7.65 9.87 33.34
CA GLU A 389 -6.45 10.85 33.60
C GLU A 389 -5.54 10.78 35.00
N SER A 390 -4.27 11.35 35.24
CA SER A 390 -3.41 11.44 36.57
C SER A 390 -2.08 12.41 36.82
N SER A 391 -0.99 12.16 37.68
CA SER A 391 0.08 13.14 38.29
C SER A 391 1.57 12.73 38.87
N ILE A 392 2.67 13.62 39.00
CA ILE A 392 4.24 13.43 39.05
C ILE A 392 5.15 13.95 40.27
N ASP A 393 6.47 13.52 40.38
CA ASP A 393 7.72 14.19 41.00
C ASP A 393 9.10 13.87 40.26
N TRP A 394 10.31 14.44 40.58
CA TRP A 394 11.64 14.24 39.88
C TRP A 394 12.95 14.11 40.73
N ALA A 395 13.88 13.21 40.33
CA ALA A 395 15.22 12.99 40.93
C ALA A 395 16.38 12.82 39.88
N PRO A 396 17.67 12.71 40.25
CA PRO A 396 18.74 12.28 39.33
C PRO A 396 18.57 10.82 38.89
N CYS A 397 19.01 10.46 37.67
CA CYS A 397 18.89 9.07 37.20
C CYS A 397 19.89 8.10 37.85
N ASP A 398 19.35 6.97 38.31
CA ASP A 398 20.02 5.78 38.84
C ASP A 398 19.57 4.47 38.13
N LEU A 399 18.93 4.60 36.96
CA LEU A 399 18.41 3.49 36.16
C LEU A 399 19.53 2.62 35.58
N ASP A 400 19.34 1.30 35.69
CA ASP A 400 20.24 0.26 35.16
C ASP A 400 20.18 0.20 33.62
N LEU A 401 21.12 0.89 32.98
CA LEU A 401 21.20 1.14 31.54
C LEU A 401 22.64 0.91 31.05
N GLU A 402 22.82 0.65 29.76
CA GLU A 402 24.13 0.34 29.16
C GLU A 402 25.06 1.58 29.10
N GLU A 403 25.80 1.84 30.18
CA GLU A 403 26.64 3.03 30.36
C GLU A 403 27.64 3.29 29.21
N ASP A 404 28.14 2.24 28.57
CA ASP A 404 29.11 2.34 27.46
C ASP A 404 28.49 2.97 26.20
N LYS A 405 27.18 2.81 26.01
CA LYS A 405 26.39 3.43 24.93
C LYS A 405 25.92 4.85 25.30
N MET A 406 26.14 5.29 26.55
CA MET A 406 25.61 6.55 27.06
C MET A 406 26.65 7.67 27.07
N ARG A 407 26.29 8.84 26.52
CA ARG A 407 27.07 10.06 26.72
C ARG A 407 27.08 10.45 28.20
N LYS A 408 28.25 10.84 28.73
CA LYS A 408 28.42 11.36 30.10
C LYS A 408 27.91 12.79 30.22
N GLU A 409 26.60 12.93 30.47
CA GLU A 409 25.92 14.19 30.81
C GLU A 409 24.83 13.94 31.88
N PRO A 410 24.47 14.95 32.71
CA PRO A 410 23.45 14.79 33.75
C PRO A 410 22.04 14.57 33.16
N ARG A 411 21.33 13.56 33.69
CA ARG A 411 19.94 13.22 33.36
C ARG A 411 19.11 13.16 34.65
N ASP A 412 17.83 13.51 34.54
CA ASP A 412 16.85 13.36 35.63
C ASP A 412 15.88 12.23 35.31
N CYS A 413 15.45 11.48 36.32
CA CYS A 413 14.48 10.40 36.20
C CYS A 413 13.32 10.63 37.18
N ALA A 414 12.17 10.05 36.88
CA ALA A 414 10.91 10.23 37.61
C ALA A 414 9.97 9.07 37.35
N THR A 415 9.01 8.83 38.24
CA THR A 415 7.82 8.03 37.94
C THR A 415 6.56 8.90 37.98
N ILE A 416 5.50 8.41 37.34
CA ILE A 416 4.15 8.94 37.45
C ILE A 416 3.19 7.80 37.75
N GLU A 417 2.46 7.90 38.85
CA GLU A 417 1.39 6.96 39.18
C GLU A 417 0.18 7.23 38.27
N VAL A 418 -0.25 6.23 37.50
CA VAL A 418 -1.44 6.28 36.64
C VAL A 418 -2.38 5.10 36.95
N PRO A 419 -3.71 5.24 36.72
CA PRO A 419 -4.63 4.11 36.82
C PRO A 419 -4.27 2.95 35.89
N LEU A 420 -4.41 1.72 36.39
CA LEU A 420 -4.30 0.51 35.57
C LEU A 420 -5.40 0.50 34.50
N ASP A 421 -6.68 0.64 34.91
CA ASP A 421 -7.84 0.77 34.03
C ASP A 421 -8.51 2.16 34.11
N TYR A 422 -8.33 2.98 33.09
CA TYR A 422 -9.00 4.28 32.96
C TYR A 422 -10.52 4.21 32.74
N LYS A 423 -11.10 3.02 32.52
CA LYS A 423 -12.55 2.83 32.48
C LYS A 423 -13.14 2.46 33.86
N ASN A 424 -12.29 2.08 34.81
CA ASN A 424 -12.65 1.87 36.21
C ASN A 424 -11.65 2.56 37.16
N PRO A 425 -11.43 3.89 37.06
CA PRO A 425 -10.42 4.61 37.84
C PRO A 425 -10.71 4.64 39.36
N ASN A 426 -11.83 4.07 39.80
CA ASN A 426 -12.22 3.95 41.20
C ASN A 426 -11.77 2.60 41.84
N SER A 427 -11.07 1.70 41.11
CA SER A 427 -10.56 0.46 41.72
C SER A 427 -9.42 0.72 42.71
N GLY A 428 -8.67 1.81 42.52
CA GLY A 428 -7.46 2.11 43.28
C GLY A 428 -6.21 1.36 42.81
N GLU A 429 -6.30 0.62 41.70
CA GLU A 429 -5.16 -0.08 41.10
C GLU A 429 -4.38 0.85 40.17
N THR A 430 -3.09 0.98 40.42
CA THR A 430 -2.20 1.92 39.74
C THR A 430 -0.94 1.23 39.20
N ILE A 431 -0.27 1.90 38.27
CA ILE A 431 1.04 1.54 37.74
C ILE A 431 1.94 2.78 37.67
N ASP A 432 3.24 2.59 37.86
CA ASP A 432 4.25 3.63 37.63
C ASP A 432 4.68 3.64 36.15
N ILE A 433 4.56 4.78 35.47
CA ILE A 433 5.22 4.99 34.18
C ILE A 433 6.61 5.60 34.43
N GLN A 434 7.67 4.94 33.97
CA GLN A 434 9.03 5.49 34.07
C GLN A 434 9.24 6.65 33.10
N LEU A 435 9.83 7.73 33.60
CA LEU A 435 10.28 8.91 32.86
C LEU A 435 11.80 9.11 32.99
N ILE A 436 12.40 9.68 31.95
CA ILE A 436 13.78 10.20 31.92
C ILE A 436 13.82 11.55 31.21
N ARG A 437 14.75 12.42 31.58
CA ARG A 437 14.88 13.79 31.04
C ARG A 437 16.32 14.14 30.74
N ALA A 438 16.63 14.33 29.46
CA ALA A 438 17.81 15.06 29.03
C ALA A 438 17.52 16.57 29.17
N ARG A 439 18.25 17.26 30.06
CA ARG A 439 18.05 18.69 30.35
C ARG A 439 18.43 19.57 29.17
N ALA A 440 17.73 20.70 29.02
CA ALA A 440 18.11 21.77 28.10
C ALA A 440 19.52 22.32 28.42
N THR A 441 20.33 22.56 27.39
CA THR A 441 21.68 23.14 27.50
C THR A 441 21.69 24.68 27.46
N LYS A 442 20.58 25.29 27.02
CA LYS A 442 20.29 26.72 27.11
C LYS A 442 19.13 26.95 28.07
N LYS A 443 18.72 28.21 28.30
CA LYS A 443 17.49 28.53 29.03
C LYS A 443 16.31 27.74 28.43
N ALA A 444 15.71 26.88 29.24
CA ALA A 444 14.60 26.02 28.86
C ALA A 444 13.38 26.85 28.44
N LYS A 445 12.69 26.38 27.39
CA LYS A 445 11.48 26.98 26.82
C LYS A 445 10.25 26.06 26.87
N GLY A 446 10.43 24.81 27.31
CA GLY A 446 9.39 23.80 27.43
C GLY A 446 9.98 22.40 27.62
N ASN A 447 9.10 21.44 27.86
CA ASN A 447 9.40 20.01 27.90
C ASN A 447 8.79 19.36 26.65
N ILE A 448 9.54 18.56 25.91
CA ILE A 448 9.05 17.79 24.75
C ILE A 448 9.09 16.32 25.12
N LEU A 449 7.92 15.68 25.15
CA LEU A 449 7.79 14.24 25.34
C LEU A 449 8.11 13.53 24.02
N VAL A 450 8.95 12.50 24.04
CA VAL A 450 9.36 11.77 22.82
C VAL A 450 8.93 10.31 22.85
N ASN A 451 8.66 9.74 21.68
CA ASN A 451 8.42 8.31 21.50
C ASN A 451 9.04 7.79 20.19
N PRO A 452 9.88 6.73 20.22
CA PRO A 452 10.56 6.18 19.04
C PRO A 452 9.66 5.35 18.11
N GLY A 453 8.46 4.95 18.56
CA GLY A 453 7.59 4.07 17.81
C GLY A 453 7.73 2.59 18.18
N GLY A 454 7.95 1.74 17.19
CA GLY A 454 7.76 0.29 17.30
C GLY A 454 6.39 -0.15 16.75
N PRO A 455 5.35 -0.40 17.57
CA PRO A 455 5.28 -0.24 19.04
C PRO A 455 6.25 -1.14 19.82
N GLY A 456 6.49 -0.81 21.09
CA GLY A 456 7.35 -1.59 22.00
C GLY A 456 8.82 -1.14 22.09
N ALA A 457 9.19 0.00 21.47
CA ALA A 457 10.52 0.58 21.64
C ALA A 457 10.54 1.57 22.83
N SER A 458 11.49 1.39 23.74
CA SER A 458 11.63 2.20 24.96
C SER A 458 11.93 3.68 24.64
N GLY A 459 11.10 4.57 25.17
CA GLY A 459 11.36 6.01 25.15
C GLY A 459 12.40 6.42 26.18
N VAL A 460 12.58 5.63 27.24
CA VAL A 460 13.67 5.81 28.22
C VAL A 460 15.02 5.58 27.55
N GLU A 461 15.22 4.46 26.85
CA GLU A 461 16.44 4.17 26.10
C GLU A 461 16.75 5.21 25.01
N LEU A 462 15.72 5.65 24.26
CA LEU A 462 15.87 6.71 23.26
C LEU A 462 16.53 7.97 23.84
N VAL A 463 16.13 8.38 25.05
CA VAL A 463 16.66 9.59 25.70
C VAL A 463 17.95 9.32 26.48
N ALA A 464 18.15 8.11 27.00
CA ALA A 464 19.42 7.67 27.56
C ALA A 464 20.55 7.76 26.52
N TYR A 465 20.37 7.15 25.36
CA TYR A 465 21.41 7.06 24.33
C TYR A 465 21.42 8.31 23.42
N ALA A 466 20.29 8.67 22.81
CA ALA A 466 20.20 9.71 21.78
C ALA A 466 19.58 11.05 22.24
N GLY A 467 19.12 11.18 23.49
CA GLY A 467 18.43 12.39 23.99
C GLY A 467 19.22 13.70 23.80
N HIS A 468 20.54 13.63 23.88
CA HIS A 468 21.45 14.74 23.59
C HIS A 468 21.40 15.19 22.12
N ILE A 469 21.29 14.25 21.18
CA ILE A 469 21.21 14.52 19.74
C ILE A 469 19.88 15.19 19.42
N LEU A 470 18.76 14.64 19.93
CA LEU A 470 17.41 15.21 19.77
C LEU A 470 17.34 16.64 20.32
N ARG A 471 17.91 16.87 21.51
CA ARG A 471 18.02 18.18 22.15
C ARG A 471 18.83 19.18 21.31
N ASP A 472 20.00 18.76 20.81
CA ASP A 472 20.95 19.65 20.16
C ASP A 472 20.53 20.00 18.71
N GLN A 473 19.72 19.14 18.06
CA GLN A 473 18.96 19.50 16.84
C GLN A 473 17.92 20.60 17.12
N LEU A 474 17.26 20.56 18.27
CA LEU A 474 16.30 21.57 18.73
C LEU A 474 16.97 22.77 19.45
N ASP A 475 18.17 23.13 18.99
CA ASP A 475 19.00 24.24 19.46
C ASP A 475 19.31 24.25 20.97
N GLY A 476 19.17 23.14 21.69
CA GLY A 476 19.48 23.07 23.12
C GLY A 476 18.46 23.75 24.04
N HIS A 477 17.30 24.15 23.51
CA HIS A 477 16.32 24.99 24.23
C HIS A 477 15.23 24.24 25.00
N PHE A 478 15.15 22.91 24.86
CA PHE A 478 14.08 22.10 25.43
C PHE A 478 14.64 20.97 26.28
N ASN A 479 13.89 20.62 27.32
CA ASN A 479 14.08 19.35 28.00
C ASN A 479 13.46 18.26 27.11
N ILE A 480 14.21 17.21 26.79
CA ILE A 480 13.70 16.06 26.05
C ILE A 480 13.34 15.00 27.08
N ILE A 481 12.07 14.64 27.16
CA ILE A 481 11.54 13.68 28.13
C ILE A 481 11.18 12.39 27.40
N GLY A 482 11.83 11.30 27.78
CA GLY A 482 11.49 9.94 27.36
C GLY A 482 10.55 9.31 28.38
N PHE A 483 9.65 8.45 27.91
CA PHE A 483 8.80 7.62 28.75
C PHE A 483 8.61 6.25 28.10
N ASP A 484 8.40 5.22 28.90
CA ASP A 484 8.04 3.89 28.40
C ASP A 484 6.52 3.71 28.48
N PRO A 485 5.82 3.47 27.34
CA PRO A 485 4.42 3.10 27.37
C PRO A 485 4.19 1.84 28.22
N ARG A 486 3.05 1.77 28.92
CA ARG A 486 2.43 0.51 29.36
C ARG A 486 2.58 -0.58 28.28
N GLY A 487 3.09 -1.75 28.66
CA GLY A 487 3.56 -2.82 27.77
C GLY A 487 5.09 -2.88 27.61
N THR A 488 5.76 -1.74 27.68
CA THR A 488 7.17 -1.50 27.28
C THR A 488 8.06 -1.19 28.50
N GLY A 489 9.38 -1.33 28.36
CA GLY A 489 10.32 -1.05 29.44
C GLY A 489 10.12 -2.07 30.56
N ARG A 490 9.96 -1.55 31.77
CA ARG A 490 9.53 -2.29 32.98
C ARG A 490 8.06 -2.02 33.36
N THR A 491 7.30 -1.30 32.53
CA THR A 491 5.92 -0.86 32.84
C THR A 491 4.91 -1.84 32.25
N ILE A 492 4.49 -2.85 33.02
CA ILE A 492 3.74 -4.01 32.52
C ILE A 492 4.50 -4.68 31.33
N PRO A 493 5.72 -5.21 31.54
CA PRO A 493 6.54 -5.75 30.45
C PRO A 493 5.80 -6.90 29.76
N PHE A 494 5.49 -6.73 28.47
CA PHE A 494 4.65 -7.67 27.74
C PHE A 494 5.49 -8.79 27.12
N MET A 495 5.36 -10.00 27.67
CA MET A 495 6.07 -11.20 27.23
C MET A 495 5.05 -12.30 26.93
N CYS A 496 5.13 -12.93 25.75
CA CYS A 496 4.24 -14.06 25.45
C CYS A 496 4.73 -15.38 26.07
N THR A 497 5.87 -15.38 26.77
CA THR A 497 6.52 -16.55 27.33
C THR A 497 6.81 -16.39 28.82
N ALA A 498 6.77 -17.51 29.54
CA ALA A 498 7.50 -17.64 30.80
C ALA A 498 9.02 -17.73 30.52
N PRO A 499 9.90 -17.41 31.49
CA PRO A 499 11.35 -17.53 31.33
C PRO A 499 11.77 -18.90 30.75
N TRP A 500 12.76 -18.89 29.85
CA TRP A 500 13.06 -19.97 28.89
C TRP A 500 13.10 -21.41 29.46
N GLY A 501 13.46 -21.58 30.74
CA GLY A 501 13.49 -22.88 31.42
C GLY A 501 12.12 -23.54 31.68
N SER A 502 10.99 -22.91 31.31
CA SER A 502 9.62 -23.41 31.59
C SER A 502 8.82 -23.85 30.36
N MET A 503 9.38 -23.76 29.15
CA MET A 503 8.63 -23.99 27.90
C MET A 503 8.70 -25.44 27.38
N SER A 504 7.66 -25.85 26.63
CA SER A 504 7.69 -27.10 25.86
C SER A 504 8.45 -26.90 24.53
N PRO A 505 9.10 -27.95 23.97
CA PRO A 505 9.82 -27.86 22.70
C PRO A 505 8.96 -27.37 21.53
N SER A 506 7.67 -27.74 21.49
CA SER A 506 6.72 -27.29 20.47
C SER A 506 6.43 -25.80 20.56
N GLY A 507 6.18 -25.27 21.77
CA GLY A 507 5.97 -23.83 21.98
C GLY A 507 7.20 -23.01 21.63
N LEU A 508 8.40 -23.50 22.01
CA LEU A 508 9.66 -22.87 21.64
C LEU A 508 9.85 -22.84 20.11
N THR A 509 9.47 -23.92 19.41
CA THR A 509 9.52 -24.00 17.94
C THR A 509 8.53 -23.03 17.28
N GLY A 510 7.28 -22.95 17.75
CA GLY A 510 6.26 -22.07 17.18
C GLY A 510 6.54 -20.56 17.38
N LEU A 511 7.22 -20.20 18.48
CA LEU A 511 7.60 -18.80 18.75
C LEU A 511 8.86 -18.34 18.01
N LEU A 512 9.79 -19.27 17.76
CA LEU A 512 11.03 -19.04 17.00
C LEU A 512 10.84 -19.18 15.48
N ARG A 513 9.85 -19.95 15.01
CA ARG A 513 9.43 -19.91 13.60
C ARG A 513 8.96 -18.50 13.25
N ARG A 514 9.46 -18.06 12.09
CA ARG A 514 9.05 -16.86 11.35
C ARG A 514 9.21 -17.22 9.90
N ASP A 515 8.36 -18.13 9.45
CA ASP A 515 8.46 -18.69 8.13
C ASP A 515 8.06 -17.59 7.15
N ARG A 516 9.03 -17.09 6.37
CA ARG A 516 8.74 -16.04 5.40
C ARG A 516 7.72 -16.55 4.39
N LEU A 517 6.69 -15.73 4.16
CA LEU A 517 5.66 -16.00 3.16
C LEU A 517 6.16 -15.54 1.78
N SER A 518 5.77 -16.28 0.75
CA SER A 518 6.12 -15.96 -0.63
C SER A 518 5.24 -14.84 -1.19
N GLN A 519 5.82 -13.99 -2.06
CA GLN A 519 5.11 -12.99 -2.85
C GLN A 519 4.21 -13.61 -3.93
N THR A 520 4.50 -14.83 -4.42
CA THR A 520 3.79 -15.46 -5.55
C THR A 520 2.61 -16.30 -5.11
N ASP A 521 2.81 -17.20 -4.15
CA ASP A 521 1.73 -17.89 -3.42
C ASP A 521 2.13 -18.07 -1.94
N PRO A 522 1.62 -17.23 -1.02
CA PRO A 522 1.83 -17.42 0.41
C PRO A 522 0.94 -18.53 0.97
N TRP A 523 -0.10 -18.95 0.25
CA TRP A 523 -1.35 -19.33 0.89
C TRP A 523 -1.38 -20.73 1.50
N PRO A 524 -0.90 -21.80 0.83
CA PRO A 524 -0.78 -23.12 1.46
C PRO A 524 0.00 -23.03 2.78
N LYS A 525 1.12 -22.30 2.77
CA LYS A 525 1.97 -22.11 3.95
C LYS A 525 1.33 -21.26 5.04
N LEU A 526 0.59 -20.22 4.64
CA LEU A 526 -0.18 -19.39 5.56
C LEU A 526 -1.24 -20.23 6.28
N ARG A 527 -2.06 -20.98 5.52
CA ARG A 527 -3.15 -21.80 6.07
C ARG A 527 -2.64 -23.00 6.89
N ASP A 528 -1.66 -23.74 6.36
CA ASP A 528 -1.27 -25.04 6.92
C ASP A 528 -0.20 -24.94 8.02
N THR A 529 0.56 -23.83 8.08
CA THR A 529 1.60 -23.60 9.10
C THR A 529 1.44 -22.28 9.87
N GLU A 530 1.44 -21.12 9.20
CA GLU A 530 1.57 -19.84 9.91
C GLU A 530 0.29 -19.39 10.65
N TRP A 531 -0.87 -19.91 10.25
CA TRP A 531 -2.12 -19.75 10.99
C TRP A 531 -2.07 -20.40 12.38
N THR A 532 -1.49 -21.61 12.44
CA THR A 532 -1.31 -22.36 13.69
C THR A 532 -0.25 -21.71 14.56
N SER A 533 0.93 -21.35 14.02
CA SER A 533 1.98 -20.67 14.79
C SER A 533 1.53 -19.30 15.30
N SER A 534 0.73 -18.56 14.53
CA SER A 534 0.10 -17.30 14.96
C SER A 534 -0.95 -17.50 16.06
N GLY A 535 -1.69 -18.61 16.02
CA GLY A 535 -2.61 -19.01 17.08
C GLY A 535 -1.89 -19.39 18.37
N ASP A 536 -0.87 -20.26 18.27
CA ASP A 536 -0.05 -20.68 19.40
C ASP A 536 0.65 -19.49 20.06
N ARG A 537 1.18 -18.54 19.28
CA ARG A 537 1.72 -17.27 19.80
C ARG A 537 0.64 -16.49 20.54
N ALA A 538 -0.51 -16.21 19.91
CA ALA A 538 -1.60 -15.46 20.53
C ALA A 538 -2.13 -16.09 21.84
N ASP A 539 -2.15 -17.43 21.92
CA ASP A 539 -2.58 -18.17 23.11
C ASP A 539 -1.51 -18.18 24.21
N SER A 540 -0.23 -18.24 23.85
CA SER A 540 0.89 -17.99 24.76
C SER A 540 0.83 -16.57 25.36
N CYS A 541 0.57 -15.56 24.52
CA CYS A 541 0.37 -14.18 24.96
C CYS A 541 -0.82 -14.05 25.92
N LEU A 542 -1.98 -14.66 25.59
CA LEU A 542 -3.16 -14.67 26.47
C LEU A 542 -2.88 -15.40 27.80
N THR A 543 -2.10 -16.47 27.78
CA THR A 543 -1.80 -17.28 28.97
C THR A 543 -0.91 -16.53 29.96
N ASN A 544 0.12 -15.83 29.48
CA ASN A 544 1.08 -15.12 30.34
C ASN A 544 0.64 -13.69 30.69
N MET A 545 -0.05 -13.00 29.77
CA MET A 545 -0.46 -11.58 29.93
C MET A 545 -1.97 -11.39 30.08
N GLY A 546 -2.75 -12.45 30.33
CA GLY A 546 -4.21 -12.43 30.32
C GLY A 546 -4.86 -11.41 31.26
N GLU A 547 -4.24 -11.16 32.41
CA GLU A 547 -4.75 -10.23 33.44
C GLU A 547 -4.48 -8.75 33.09
N THR A 548 -3.32 -8.44 32.51
CA THR A 548 -2.83 -7.05 32.36
C THR A 548 -2.71 -6.57 30.91
N GLY A 549 -2.56 -7.47 29.93
CA GLY A 549 -2.35 -7.15 28.51
C GLY A 549 -3.51 -6.41 27.84
N SER A 550 -4.73 -6.49 28.39
CA SER A 550 -5.84 -5.62 27.96
C SER A 550 -5.56 -4.14 28.20
N TYR A 551 -4.66 -3.81 29.14
CA TYR A 551 -4.41 -2.45 29.62
C TYR A 551 -3.16 -1.80 29.02
N ILE A 552 -2.67 -2.24 27.85
CA ILE A 552 -1.47 -1.65 27.19
C ILE A 552 -1.75 -0.93 25.86
N GLY A 553 -2.99 -0.96 25.36
CA GLY A 553 -3.35 -0.37 24.07
C GLY A 553 -3.16 1.16 23.99
N THR A 554 -2.92 1.66 22.78
CA THR A 554 -2.56 3.07 22.48
C THR A 554 -3.53 4.10 23.09
N ALA A 555 -4.82 3.78 23.23
CA ALA A 555 -5.80 4.67 23.86
C ALA A 555 -5.50 4.96 25.34
N PHE A 556 -4.94 3.99 26.07
CA PHE A 556 -4.52 4.18 27.46
C PHE A 556 -3.13 4.84 27.53
N VAL A 557 -2.23 4.54 26.60
CA VAL A 557 -0.94 5.27 26.48
C VAL A 557 -1.20 6.77 26.24
N ALA A 558 -2.19 7.12 25.42
CA ALA A 558 -2.61 8.50 25.21
C ALA A 558 -3.20 9.17 26.48
N ARG A 559 -3.69 8.40 27.45
CA ARG A 559 -4.11 8.89 28.77
C ARG A 559 -2.95 9.04 29.73
N ASP A 560 -1.95 8.17 29.67
CA ASP A 560 -0.71 8.36 30.41
C ASP A 560 0.02 9.62 29.92
N MET A 561 0.03 9.88 28.62
CA MET A 561 0.54 11.14 28.05
C MET A 561 -0.25 12.37 28.54
N LEU A 562 -1.55 12.23 28.80
CA LEU A 562 -2.40 13.29 29.35
C LEU A 562 -2.05 13.54 30.82
N ALA A 563 -1.95 12.46 31.61
CA ALA A 563 -1.47 12.47 32.97
C ALA A 563 -0.10 13.17 33.03
N ILE A 564 0.91 12.69 32.29
CA ILE A 564 2.25 13.29 32.19
C ILE A 564 2.18 14.80 31.88
N ALA A 565 1.26 15.25 31.03
CA ALA A 565 1.10 16.68 30.74
C ALA A 565 0.56 17.47 31.95
N ASP A 566 -0.50 17.00 32.62
CA ASP A 566 -1.03 17.63 33.85
C ASP A 566 -0.07 17.57 35.03
N ALA A 567 0.74 16.52 35.05
CA ALA A 567 1.72 16.20 36.05
C ALA A 567 2.99 17.07 35.94
N LEU A 568 3.40 17.41 34.71
CA LEU A 568 4.43 18.40 34.43
C LEU A 568 3.95 19.84 34.70
N GLU A 569 2.73 20.17 34.28
CA GLU A 569 2.07 21.46 34.53
C GLU A 569 0.55 21.30 34.35
N LYS A 570 -0.23 21.48 35.42
CA LYS A 570 -1.67 21.18 35.41
C LYS A 570 -2.46 22.05 34.42
N GLY A 571 -3.24 21.40 33.56
CA GLY A 571 -3.99 22.02 32.46
C GLY A 571 -3.12 22.44 31.27
N SER A 572 -1.81 22.15 31.28
CA SER A 572 -0.91 22.51 30.19
C SER A 572 -1.23 21.78 28.89
N LYS A 573 -0.67 22.29 27.79
CA LYS A 573 -0.75 21.64 26.48
C LYS A 573 0.54 20.86 26.26
N LEU A 574 0.42 19.57 25.95
CA LEU A 574 1.55 18.67 25.72
C LEU A 574 2.35 19.11 24.48
N TRP A 575 3.67 19.06 24.56
CA TRP A 575 4.56 19.16 23.42
C TRP A 575 5.18 17.78 23.20
N TYR A 576 5.18 17.32 21.96
CA TYR A 576 5.41 15.92 21.61
C TYR A 576 6.19 15.80 20.31
N TRP A 577 7.10 14.82 20.25
CA TRP A 577 7.71 14.35 19.02
C TRP A 577 7.63 12.82 19.00
N GLY A 578 6.72 12.31 18.18
CA GLY A 578 6.59 10.87 17.93
C GLY A 578 7.14 10.52 16.56
N THR A 579 7.96 9.48 16.49
CA THR A 579 8.44 8.89 15.22
C THR A 579 7.78 7.53 14.99
N SER A 580 7.55 7.13 13.73
CA SER A 580 7.00 5.80 13.38
C SER A 580 5.62 5.53 14.03
N TYR A 581 5.41 4.43 14.76
CA TYR A 581 4.22 4.21 15.59
C TYR A 581 3.92 5.37 16.57
N GLY A 582 4.93 6.12 17.01
CA GLY A 582 4.75 7.35 17.81
C GLY A 582 3.89 8.39 17.10
N THR A 583 3.80 8.36 15.76
CA THR A 583 2.87 9.18 14.97
C THR A 583 1.41 8.73 15.11
N VAL A 584 1.14 7.44 15.28
CA VAL A 584 -0.21 6.91 15.58
C VAL A 584 -0.62 7.34 16.99
N LEU A 585 0.26 7.13 17.97
CA LEU A 585 0.05 7.56 19.35
C LEU A 585 -0.22 9.07 19.44
N GLY A 586 0.53 9.88 18.69
CA GLY A 586 0.31 11.32 18.57
C GLY A 586 -1.03 11.70 17.90
N GLN A 587 -1.44 10.98 16.85
CA GLN A 587 -2.76 11.16 16.22
C GLN A 587 -3.89 10.80 17.18
N THR A 588 -3.76 9.69 17.92
CA THR A 588 -4.73 9.21 18.92
C THR A 588 -4.87 10.19 20.08
N PHE A 589 -3.76 10.67 20.65
CA PHE A 589 -3.78 11.75 21.63
C PHE A 589 -4.48 13.01 21.09
N ALA A 590 -4.12 13.46 19.88
CA ALA A 590 -4.68 14.67 19.31
C ALA A 590 -6.18 14.55 18.96
N ALA A 591 -6.68 13.35 18.68
CA ALA A 591 -8.10 13.09 18.42
C ALA A 591 -8.92 12.88 19.71
N MET A 592 -8.32 12.35 20.78
CA MET A 592 -8.96 12.16 22.09
C MET A 592 -8.93 13.44 22.95
N PHE A 593 -7.84 14.22 22.87
CA PHE A 593 -7.58 15.41 23.69
C PHE A 593 -7.18 16.63 22.84
N PRO A 594 -7.99 17.03 21.83
CA PRO A 594 -7.60 18.07 20.87
C PRO A 594 -7.21 19.41 21.52
N ASP A 595 -7.84 19.79 22.63
CA ASP A 595 -7.55 21.03 23.35
C ASP A 595 -6.22 21.00 24.13
N ARG A 596 -5.62 19.82 24.32
CA ARG A 596 -4.34 19.62 25.04
C ARG A 596 -3.13 19.57 24.10
N VAL A 597 -3.32 19.75 22.79
CA VAL A 597 -2.22 19.77 21.79
C VAL A 597 -1.46 21.10 21.82
N GLY A 598 -0.17 21.08 22.15
CA GLY A 598 0.73 22.24 22.28
C GLY A 598 1.65 22.44 21.08
N ARG A 599 2.65 21.57 20.92
CA ARG A 599 3.53 21.48 19.74
C ARG A 599 3.77 20.02 19.43
N PHE A 600 3.18 19.50 18.36
CA PHE A 600 3.26 18.10 17.96
C PHE A 600 4.04 18.00 16.65
N LEU A 601 5.20 17.34 16.70
CA LEU A 601 5.91 16.85 15.52
C LEU A 601 5.61 15.36 15.36
N LEU A 602 5.08 14.96 14.21
CA LEU A 602 4.83 13.56 13.86
C LEU A 602 5.70 13.20 12.65
N ASP A 603 6.72 12.37 12.84
CA ASP A 603 7.84 12.17 11.94
C ASP A 603 7.92 10.71 11.44
N GLY A 604 7.96 10.48 10.11
CA GLY A 604 7.82 9.13 9.55
C GLY A 604 6.45 8.53 9.89
N ASN A 605 5.43 8.89 9.12
CA ASN A 605 4.03 8.77 9.56
C ASN A 605 3.35 7.46 9.15
N LEU A 606 2.82 6.77 10.15
CA LEU A 606 1.80 5.73 9.94
C LEU A 606 0.41 6.36 9.96
N LEU A 607 -0.48 5.82 9.12
CA LEU A 607 -1.85 6.26 9.09
C LEU A 607 -2.66 5.56 10.18
N ALA A 608 -3.26 6.33 11.11
CA ALA A 608 -3.95 5.76 12.26
C ALA A 608 -5.12 4.83 11.88
N ASP A 609 -5.91 5.16 10.85
CA ASP A 609 -6.98 4.27 10.37
C ASP A 609 -6.44 2.89 9.97
N ASP A 610 -5.39 2.84 9.14
CA ASP A 610 -4.79 1.59 8.64
C ASP A 610 -4.11 0.79 9.77
N TYR A 611 -3.54 1.46 10.76
CA TYR A 611 -3.00 0.83 11.98
C TYR A 611 -4.10 0.12 12.78
N TYR A 612 -5.19 0.83 13.11
CA TYR A 612 -6.27 0.30 13.95
C TYR A 612 -7.09 -0.80 13.27
N THR A 613 -7.13 -0.85 11.94
CA THR A 613 -7.73 -1.98 11.21
C THR A 613 -6.73 -3.09 10.88
N SER A 614 -5.45 -2.96 11.28
CA SER A 614 -4.31 -3.74 10.78
C SER A 614 -4.26 -3.87 9.25
N ALA A 615 -4.77 -2.86 8.54
CA ALA A 615 -4.92 -2.88 7.09
C ALA A 615 -3.58 -2.84 6.35
N TRP A 616 -2.53 -2.27 6.95
CA TRP A 616 -1.06 -2.41 6.73
C TRP A 616 -0.48 -2.52 5.29
N SER A 617 -1.30 -2.56 4.24
CA SER A 617 -0.91 -2.85 2.86
C SER A 617 -0.33 -1.65 2.13
N ARG A 618 -0.38 -0.45 2.72
CA ARG A 618 0.16 0.75 2.09
C ARG A 618 1.57 1.10 2.55
N SER A 619 2.02 0.57 3.69
CA SER A 619 3.36 0.83 4.23
C SER A 619 4.53 0.48 3.28
N PRO A 620 4.54 -0.66 2.55
CA PRO A 620 5.69 -1.02 1.70
C PRO A 620 5.69 -0.37 0.30
N ILE A 621 4.77 0.56 0.01
CA ILE A 621 4.64 1.19 -1.32
C ILE A 621 5.84 2.08 -1.66
N ASP A 622 6.39 2.79 -0.67
CA ASP A 622 7.53 3.70 -0.89
C ASP A 622 8.90 2.98 -0.81
N THR A 623 8.95 1.69 -0.41
CA THR A 623 10.17 0.86 -0.43
C THR A 623 10.81 0.81 -1.81
N GLU A 624 10.00 0.60 -2.85
CA GLU A 624 10.47 0.59 -4.24
C GLU A 624 11.08 1.93 -4.65
N ARG A 625 10.47 3.05 -4.21
CA ARG A 625 11.01 4.39 -4.46
C ARG A 625 12.32 4.65 -3.71
N ALA A 626 12.46 4.12 -2.50
CA ALA A 626 13.70 4.21 -1.72
C ALA A 626 14.83 3.39 -2.38
N LEU A 627 14.53 2.19 -2.88
CA LEU A 627 15.45 1.38 -3.68
C LEU A 627 15.85 2.08 -4.99
N ASP A 628 14.88 2.57 -5.77
CA ASP A 628 15.14 3.28 -7.03
C ASP A 628 16.00 4.54 -6.82
N HIS A 629 15.82 5.23 -5.69
CA HIS A 629 16.65 6.37 -5.32
C HIS A 629 18.08 5.94 -4.97
N LEU A 630 18.27 4.87 -4.19
CA LEU A 630 19.59 4.31 -3.89
C LEU A 630 20.31 3.91 -5.18
N LEU A 631 19.65 3.18 -6.08
CA LEU A 631 20.22 2.77 -7.37
C LEU A 631 20.61 3.99 -8.23
N SER A 632 19.79 5.05 -8.22
CA SER A 632 20.05 6.26 -9.01
C SER A 632 21.16 7.14 -8.41
N GLU A 633 21.19 7.31 -7.09
CA GLU A 633 22.27 8.07 -6.42
C GLU A 633 23.60 7.30 -6.48
N CYS A 634 23.57 5.96 -6.43
CA CYS A 634 24.74 5.11 -6.60
C CYS A 634 25.48 5.35 -7.92
N ILE A 635 24.74 5.59 -9.00
CA ILE A 635 25.30 5.97 -10.31
C ILE A 635 25.78 7.42 -10.27
N GLU A 636 24.95 8.36 -9.79
CA GLU A 636 25.27 9.79 -9.74
C GLU A 636 26.57 10.05 -8.98
N VAL A 637 26.69 9.49 -7.77
CA VAL A 637 27.85 9.68 -6.90
C VAL A 637 29.14 9.10 -7.48
N ASN A 638 29.04 8.15 -8.42
CA ASN A 638 30.18 7.54 -9.12
C ASN A 638 30.53 8.24 -10.44
N LYS A 639 29.72 9.18 -10.96
CA LYS A 639 29.99 9.84 -12.25
C LYS A 639 31.36 10.52 -12.26
N GLY A 640 32.18 10.17 -13.24
CA GLY A 640 33.55 10.67 -13.41
C GLY A 640 34.59 10.10 -12.43
N LYS A 641 34.21 9.24 -11.47
CA LYS A 641 35.09 8.68 -10.45
C LYS A 641 35.40 7.20 -10.75
N LYS A 642 36.56 6.91 -11.36
CA LYS A 642 36.99 5.51 -11.61
C LYS A 642 37.63 4.86 -10.39
N ASP A 643 38.67 5.50 -9.84
CA ASP A 643 39.55 4.89 -8.83
C ASP A 643 39.11 5.19 -7.37
N ASN A 644 37.97 5.86 -7.19
CA ASN A 644 37.43 6.28 -5.89
C ASN A 644 35.89 6.35 -5.94
N ARG A 645 35.26 5.22 -6.30
CA ARG A 645 33.80 5.04 -6.27
C ARG A 645 33.30 5.11 -4.83
N LEU A 646 32.17 5.80 -4.62
CA LEU A 646 31.52 5.89 -3.30
C LEU A 646 30.38 4.88 -3.15
N CYS A 647 29.78 4.47 -4.27
CA CYS A 647 28.89 3.32 -4.29
C CYS A 647 29.58 2.11 -4.95
N PRO A 648 29.58 0.91 -4.34
CA PRO A 648 30.20 -0.28 -4.93
C PRO A 648 29.35 -1.00 -5.99
N LEU A 649 28.06 -0.67 -6.11
CA LEU A 649 27.09 -1.41 -6.94
C LEU A 649 27.06 -1.02 -8.44
N ALA A 650 27.51 0.19 -8.80
CA ALA A 650 27.32 0.74 -10.15
C ALA A 650 28.65 1.03 -10.87
N ASP A 651 28.76 0.56 -12.11
CA ASP A 651 29.76 1.05 -13.08
C ASP A 651 29.34 2.39 -13.70
N SER A 652 30.31 3.17 -14.18
CA SER A 652 30.08 4.56 -14.63
C SER A 652 29.35 4.71 -15.99
N GLY A 653 28.61 3.68 -16.41
CA GLY A 653 27.91 3.61 -17.70
C GLY A 653 26.53 2.96 -17.64
N GLU A 654 26.13 2.39 -16.49
CA GLU A 654 24.80 1.78 -16.30
C GLU A 654 23.74 2.81 -15.89
N THR A 655 22.48 2.48 -16.15
CA THR A 655 21.30 3.18 -15.61
C THR A 655 20.71 2.44 -14.41
N SER A 656 19.96 3.14 -13.55
CA SER A 656 19.31 2.52 -12.39
C SER A 656 18.25 1.50 -12.78
N ARG A 657 17.66 1.65 -13.98
CA ARG A 657 16.75 0.68 -14.60
C ARG A 657 17.46 -0.65 -14.93
N GLU A 658 18.67 -0.61 -15.48
CA GLU A 658 19.46 -1.82 -15.78
C GLU A 658 19.92 -2.52 -14.49
N LEU A 659 20.38 -1.77 -13.47
CA LEU A 659 20.70 -2.33 -12.15
C LEU A 659 19.47 -3.00 -11.49
N LYS A 660 18.29 -2.35 -11.56
CA LYS A 660 17.05 -2.93 -11.05
C LYS A 660 16.67 -4.20 -11.81
N GLN A 661 16.75 -4.20 -13.14
CA GLN A 661 16.47 -5.37 -13.97
C GLN A 661 17.44 -6.54 -13.67
N ARG A 662 18.72 -6.26 -13.42
CA ARG A 662 19.70 -7.28 -12.97
C ARG A 662 19.29 -7.88 -11.62
N LEU A 663 18.90 -7.07 -10.63
CA LEU A 663 18.42 -7.55 -9.33
C LEU A 663 17.13 -8.37 -9.47
N THR A 664 16.10 -7.81 -10.10
CA THR A 664 14.80 -8.47 -10.31
C THR A 664 14.96 -9.80 -11.03
N LYS A 665 15.81 -9.89 -12.06
CA LYS A 665 16.08 -11.16 -12.76
C LYS A 665 16.56 -12.26 -11.80
N VAL A 666 17.57 -11.98 -10.97
CA VAL A 666 18.10 -12.99 -10.03
C VAL A 666 17.04 -13.37 -8.99
N LEU A 667 16.25 -12.40 -8.50
CA LEU A 667 15.14 -12.70 -7.59
C LEU A 667 14.08 -13.58 -8.26
N ASP A 668 13.66 -13.27 -9.49
CA ASP A 668 12.63 -14.02 -10.23
C ASP A 668 13.08 -15.45 -10.58
N GLU A 669 14.36 -15.65 -10.91
CA GLU A 669 14.95 -16.97 -11.13
C GLU A 669 14.91 -17.79 -9.82
N TRP A 670 15.45 -17.24 -8.72
CA TRP A 670 15.46 -17.92 -7.42
C TRP A 670 14.08 -18.04 -6.75
N MET A 671 13.06 -17.29 -7.16
CA MET A 671 11.66 -17.53 -6.73
C MET A 671 11.10 -18.87 -7.20
N THR A 672 11.75 -19.57 -8.15
CA THR A 672 11.30 -20.86 -8.68
C THR A 672 12.10 -22.07 -8.18
N GLU A 673 13.18 -21.85 -7.43
CA GLU A 673 14.10 -22.90 -7.00
C GLU A 673 13.63 -23.64 -5.73
N GLU A 674 13.65 -24.98 -5.77
CA GLU A 674 13.28 -25.84 -4.63
C GLU A 674 14.33 -25.84 -3.51
N THR A 675 15.53 -25.33 -3.78
CA THR A 675 16.69 -25.41 -2.85
C THR A 675 17.34 -24.06 -2.63
N VAL A 676 18.27 -23.99 -1.68
CA VAL A 676 19.12 -22.81 -1.44
C VAL A 676 20.51 -23.01 -2.07
N PRO A 677 21.16 -21.94 -2.54
CA PRO A 677 22.44 -22.05 -3.24
C PRO A 677 23.56 -22.59 -2.35
N PRO A 678 24.53 -23.34 -2.92
CA PRO A 678 25.76 -23.70 -2.24
C PRO A 678 26.57 -22.44 -1.89
N GLY A 679 27.32 -22.49 -0.78
CA GLY A 679 28.08 -21.33 -0.28
C GLY A 679 27.30 -20.42 0.67
N LEU A 680 25.96 -20.44 0.64
CA LEU A 680 25.11 -19.60 1.50
C LEU A 680 25.35 -19.79 3.02
N GLY A 681 25.98 -20.90 3.43
CA GLY A 681 26.42 -21.16 4.80
C GLY A 681 25.32 -21.69 5.72
N PRO A 682 25.58 -21.84 7.04
CA PRO A 682 24.69 -22.51 7.97
C PRO A 682 23.52 -21.61 8.42
N ILE A 683 22.61 -21.30 7.50
CA ILE A 683 21.29 -20.75 7.81
C ILE A 683 20.35 -21.96 7.99
N PRO A 684 19.61 -22.09 9.11
CA PRO A 684 18.74 -23.25 9.32
C PRO A 684 17.64 -23.33 8.26
N SER A 685 17.40 -24.51 7.70
CA SER A 685 16.38 -24.73 6.65
C SER A 685 14.96 -24.40 7.07
N SER A 686 14.67 -24.33 8.39
CA SER A 686 13.40 -23.80 8.91
C SER A 686 13.18 -22.31 8.62
N PHE A 687 14.23 -21.54 8.27
CA PHE A 687 14.11 -20.13 7.89
C PHE A 687 14.20 -19.88 6.38
N LEU A 688 14.60 -20.88 5.59
CA LEU A 688 14.76 -20.78 4.14
C LEU A 688 14.09 -21.98 3.45
N ASP A 689 12.85 -21.75 3.04
CA ASP A 689 12.01 -22.70 2.32
C ASP A 689 12.33 -22.65 0.82
N GLY A 690 13.44 -23.30 0.46
CA GLY A 690 14.04 -23.21 -0.87
C GLY A 690 14.41 -21.78 -1.26
N GLY A 691 14.38 -21.50 -2.56
CA GLY A 691 14.67 -20.20 -3.13
C GLY A 691 13.63 -19.13 -2.76
N THR A 692 12.36 -19.49 -2.54
CA THR A 692 11.33 -18.53 -2.08
C THR A 692 11.68 -17.92 -0.72
N GLY A 693 12.18 -18.73 0.21
CA GLY A 693 12.67 -18.27 1.51
C GLY A 693 13.90 -17.38 1.41
N LEU A 694 14.80 -17.66 0.44
CA LEU A 694 15.98 -16.84 0.14
C LEU A 694 15.58 -15.47 -0.43
N VAL A 695 14.70 -15.42 -1.43
CA VAL A 695 14.27 -14.15 -2.04
C VAL A 695 13.57 -13.27 -1.01
N ALA A 696 12.68 -13.84 -0.20
CA ALA A 696 12.06 -13.11 0.90
C ALA A 696 13.10 -12.66 1.96
N ALA A 697 14.19 -13.42 2.18
CA ALA A 697 15.31 -12.99 3.03
C ALA A 697 16.10 -11.81 2.46
N ILE A 698 16.41 -11.83 1.16
CA ILE A 698 17.07 -10.75 0.44
C ILE A 698 16.22 -9.48 0.47
N LYS A 699 14.92 -9.58 0.13
CA LYS A 699 13.97 -8.46 0.24
C LYS A 699 13.87 -7.92 1.66
N THR A 700 13.79 -8.79 2.67
CA THR A 700 13.79 -8.36 4.08
C THR A 700 15.03 -7.52 4.39
N LYS A 701 16.22 -7.98 4.00
CA LYS A 701 17.46 -7.24 4.25
C LYS A 701 17.52 -5.91 3.49
N ILE A 702 17.11 -5.88 2.21
CA ILE A 702 17.04 -4.63 1.43
C ILE A 702 16.10 -3.62 2.11
N PHE A 703 14.88 -4.06 2.48
CA PHE A 703 13.92 -3.22 3.21
C PHE A 703 14.51 -2.69 4.53
N GLN A 704 15.17 -3.53 5.32
CA GLN A 704 15.76 -3.13 6.60
C GLN A 704 16.94 -2.17 6.48
N ASP A 705 17.87 -2.43 5.57
CA ASP A 705 19.04 -1.55 5.41
C ASP A 705 18.63 -0.18 4.82
N LEU A 706 17.56 -0.11 4.02
CA LEU A 706 16.99 1.14 3.52
C LEU A 706 16.48 2.08 4.63
N TYR A 707 16.14 1.57 5.83
CA TYR A 707 15.70 2.41 6.95
C TYR A 707 16.82 3.33 7.48
N ARG A 708 18.10 3.01 7.24
CA ARG A 708 19.23 3.62 7.98
C ARG A 708 20.33 4.12 7.06
N LEU A 709 20.69 5.40 7.19
CA LEU A 709 21.70 6.03 6.31
C LEU A 709 23.06 5.32 6.37
N GLN A 710 23.51 4.94 7.56
CA GLN A 710 24.79 4.26 7.77
C GLN A 710 24.86 2.86 7.16
N LEU A 711 23.74 2.25 6.77
CA LEU A 711 23.72 0.92 6.14
C LEU A 711 23.78 0.97 4.61
N TRP A 712 23.59 2.14 3.98
CA TRP A 712 23.48 2.26 2.51
C TRP A 712 24.73 1.77 1.74
N VAL A 713 25.93 1.99 2.27
CA VAL A 713 27.18 1.48 1.66
C VAL A 713 27.27 -0.05 1.77
N GLY A 714 26.80 -0.63 2.88
CA GLY A 714 26.69 -2.08 3.07
C GLY A 714 25.62 -2.71 2.19
N LEU A 715 24.45 -2.06 2.08
CA LEU A 715 23.35 -2.47 1.21
C LEU A 715 23.75 -2.49 -0.26
N ALA A 716 24.50 -1.50 -0.73
CA ALA A 716 25.03 -1.51 -2.09
C ALA A 716 25.97 -2.70 -2.34
N LYS A 717 26.83 -3.08 -1.38
CA LYS A 717 27.65 -4.31 -1.48
C LYS A 717 26.78 -5.56 -1.51
N PHE A 718 25.72 -5.60 -0.69
CA PHE A 718 24.80 -6.72 -0.61
C PHE A 718 24.01 -6.92 -1.92
N ILE A 719 23.47 -5.85 -2.50
CA ILE A 719 22.77 -5.90 -3.80
C ILE A 719 23.74 -6.32 -4.92
N ALA A 720 25.00 -5.87 -4.88
CA ALA A 720 26.02 -6.30 -5.83
C ALA A 720 26.29 -7.81 -5.72
N ALA A 721 26.51 -8.32 -4.50
CA ALA A 721 26.70 -9.75 -4.24
C ALA A 721 25.49 -10.61 -4.65
N VAL A 722 24.25 -10.12 -4.48
CA VAL A 722 23.05 -10.80 -5.02
C VAL A 722 23.07 -10.83 -6.55
N ILE A 723 23.36 -9.71 -7.21
CA ILE A 723 23.40 -9.62 -8.68
C ILE A 723 24.55 -10.43 -9.29
N GLU A 724 25.65 -10.60 -8.57
CA GLU A 724 26.84 -11.38 -8.98
C GLU A 724 26.77 -12.84 -8.53
N GLU A 725 25.69 -13.24 -7.83
CA GLU A 725 25.46 -14.58 -7.28
C GLU A 725 26.60 -15.06 -6.32
N ASP A 726 27.23 -14.12 -5.60
CA ASP A 726 28.16 -14.42 -4.51
C ASP A 726 27.37 -14.83 -3.25
N TRP A 727 26.96 -16.09 -3.24
CA TRP A 727 26.16 -16.65 -2.15
C TRP A 727 26.90 -16.72 -0.81
N GLU A 728 28.23 -16.74 -0.80
CA GLU A 728 29.00 -16.69 0.46
C GLU A 728 28.89 -15.30 1.10
N ALA A 729 29.09 -14.23 0.32
CA ALA A 729 28.92 -12.85 0.77
C ALA A 729 27.45 -12.50 1.09
N VAL A 730 26.48 -12.96 0.29
CA VAL A 730 25.04 -12.83 0.58
C VAL A 730 24.69 -13.52 1.90
N GLY A 731 25.20 -14.74 2.10
CA GLY A 731 25.01 -15.51 3.33
C GLY A 731 25.64 -14.84 4.56
N GLU A 732 26.84 -14.30 4.43
CA GLU A 732 27.51 -13.53 5.50
C GLU A 732 26.72 -12.27 5.84
N ALA A 733 26.31 -11.49 4.84
CA ALA A 733 25.56 -10.25 5.04
C ALA A 733 24.18 -10.47 5.69
N ILE A 734 23.52 -11.61 5.43
CA ILE A 734 22.28 -12.03 6.11
C ILE A 734 22.55 -12.47 7.56
N ARG A 735 23.72 -13.07 7.87
CA ARG A 735 24.12 -13.44 9.24
C ARG A 735 24.60 -12.26 10.07
N ALA A 736 25.28 -11.28 9.46
CA ALA A 736 25.94 -10.17 10.14
C ALA A 736 24.95 -9.18 10.75
N HIS A 737 23.77 -9.02 10.14
CA HIS A 737 22.66 -8.22 10.67
C HIS A 737 21.39 -9.07 10.81
N PRO A 738 21.26 -9.87 11.88
CA PRO A 738 19.97 -10.43 12.27
C PRO A 738 19.01 -9.26 12.56
N PHE A 739 17.79 -9.36 12.05
CA PHE A 739 16.71 -8.39 12.24
C PHE A 739 16.57 -8.00 13.73
N ALA A 740 16.34 -6.72 14.03
CA ALA A 740 16.13 -6.23 15.40
C ALA A 740 14.89 -6.90 16.03
N GLY A 741 15.11 -7.96 16.81
CA GLY A 741 14.06 -8.86 17.29
C GLY A 741 13.83 -10.13 16.44
N SER A 742 14.83 -10.68 15.73
CA SER A 742 14.77 -12.02 15.10
C SER A 742 16.07 -12.80 15.32
N SER A 743 16.04 -13.70 16.30
CA SER A 743 17.19 -14.46 16.83
C SER A 743 17.65 -15.62 15.91
N ILE A 744 17.96 -15.33 14.65
CA ILE A 744 18.16 -16.36 13.60
C ILE A 744 19.45 -17.18 13.75
N THR A 745 20.55 -16.62 14.33
CA THR A 745 21.78 -17.39 14.57
C THR A 745 22.53 -16.99 15.85
N LYS A 746 22.21 -17.67 16.96
CA LYS A 746 23.15 -18.51 17.76
C LYS A 746 22.61 -18.83 19.16
N VAL A 747 22.95 -20.04 19.64
CA VAL A 747 22.80 -20.47 21.04
C VAL A 747 23.88 -19.85 21.96
N ASP A 748 24.87 -19.16 21.38
CA ASP A 748 26.07 -18.61 22.04
C ASP A 748 26.36 -17.12 21.73
N SER A 749 25.43 -16.37 21.14
CA SER A 749 25.59 -14.91 21.04
C SER A 749 24.27 -14.17 21.18
N ALA A 750 24.10 -13.57 22.35
CA ALA A 750 23.05 -12.61 22.61
C ALA A 750 23.10 -11.47 21.56
N MET A 751 21.97 -11.23 20.88
CA MET A 751 21.49 -9.84 20.91
C MET A 751 21.31 -9.52 22.40
N PRO A 752 21.88 -8.43 22.93
CA PRO A 752 21.58 -8.05 24.30
C PRO A 752 20.06 -7.85 24.37
N ILE A 753 19.39 -8.73 25.12
CA ILE A 753 18.11 -8.39 25.74
C ILE A 753 18.41 -7.08 26.46
N SER A 754 17.69 -6.00 26.11
CA SER A 754 17.95 -4.73 26.77
C SER A 754 17.77 -4.95 28.26
N VAL A 755 18.79 -4.59 29.04
CA VAL A 755 18.75 -4.66 30.50
C VAL A 755 17.55 -3.87 31.05
N TRP A 756 17.04 -2.92 30.27
CA TRP A 756 15.92 -2.06 30.58
C TRP A 756 14.58 -2.44 29.92
N ASN A 757 14.57 -2.82 28.63
CA ASN A 757 13.34 -3.09 27.88
C ASN A 757 12.96 -4.57 27.87
N GLU A 758 12.32 -5.02 28.96
CA GLU A 758 12.00 -6.43 29.25
C GLU A 758 10.81 -6.99 28.44
N GLY A 759 9.96 -6.12 27.88
CA GLY A 759 8.77 -6.52 27.11
C GLY A 759 9.08 -7.02 25.70
N GLU A 760 9.67 -8.20 25.53
CA GLU A 760 10.10 -8.75 24.23
C GLU A 760 8.99 -8.83 23.17
N ASP A 761 7.72 -9.08 23.56
CA ASP A 761 6.57 -9.18 22.65
C ASP A 761 5.69 -7.91 22.65
N SER A 762 6.16 -6.79 23.23
CA SER A 762 5.43 -5.50 23.30
C SER A 762 4.78 -5.07 21.99
N TYR A 763 5.48 -5.29 20.88
CA TYR A 763 5.00 -5.01 19.53
C TYR A 763 3.65 -5.70 19.26
N TRP A 764 3.58 -7.02 19.52
CA TRP A 764 2.37 -7.83 19.31
C TRP A 764 1.28 -7.44 20.30
N GLY A 765 1.62 -7.29 21.57
CA GLY A 765 0.69 -6.90 22.62
C GLY A 765 -0.08 -5.62 22.28
N ILE A 766 0.65 -4.56 21.94
CA ILE A 766 0.07 -3.24 21.62
C ILE A 766 -0.67 -3.30 20.27
N GLN A 767 0.00 -3.72 19.19
CA GLN A 767 -0.58 -3.71 17.84
C GLN A 767 -1.83 -4.60 17.72
N CYS A 768 -1.81 -5.81 18.28
CA CYS A 768 -2.92 -6.75 18.16
C CYS A 768 -4.03 -6.47 19.19
N GLY A 769 -3.68 -5.93 20.36
CA GLY A 769 -4.66 -5.40 21.32
C GLY A 769 -5.49 -4.25 20.75
N ASP A 770 -4.84 -3.27 20.11
CA ASP A 770 -5.49 -2.14 19.45
C ASP A 770 -6.30 -2.53 18.20
N SER A 771 -5.86 -3.56 17.47
CA SER A 771 -6.43 -3.95 16.18
C SER A 771 -7.91 -4.35 16.25
N SER A 772 -8.69 -3.89 15.28
CA SER A 772 -10.07 -4.33 15.06
C SER A 772 -10.20 -5.62 14.26
N LEU A 773 -9.14 -6.09 13.62
CA LEU A 773 -9.16 -7.28 12.78
C LEU A 773 -9.18 -8.54 13.66
N ARG A 774 -10.19 -9.39 13.52
CA ARG A 774 -10.20 -10.77 13.99
C ARG A 774 -10.84 -11.65 12.93
N VAL A 775 -10.42 -12.90 12.87
CA VAL A 775 -11.02 -13.95 12.03
C VAL A 775 -11.11 -15.27 12.81
N GLU A 776 -12.13 -16.05 12.51
CA GLU A 776 -12.39 -17.35 13.15
C GLU A 776 -11.57 -18.45 12.46
N GLU A 777 -11.54 -18.43 11.13
CA GLU A 777 -10.84 -19.34 10.22
C GLU A 777 -9.76 -18.63 9.37
N PRO A 778 -8.70 -19.33 8.92
CA PRO A 778 -7.59 -18.68 8.20
C PRO A 778 -8.12 -18.03 6.93
N ASP A 779 -8.97 -18.76 6.21
CA ASP A 779 -9.64 -18.41 4.97
C ASP A 779 -10.10 -16.97 4.92
N GLU A 780 -10.73 -16.43 5.97
CA GLU A 780 -11.20 -15.04 6.03
C GLU A 780 -10.12 -13.97 5.69
N LEU A 781 -8.84 -14.34 5.73
CA LEU A 781 -7.72 -13.49 5.34
C LEU A 781 -7.32 -13.57 3.85
N TYR A 782 -7.60 -14.61 3.05
CA TYR A 782 -6.94 -14.79 1.74
C TYR A 782 -7.10 -13.59 0.80
N SER A 783 -8.31 -13.05 0.57
CA SER A 783 -8.42 -11.82 -0.27
C SER A 783 -7.79 -10.58 0.38
N ILE A 784 -7.70 -10.53 1.71
CA ILE A 784 -7.01 -9.46 2.45
C ILE A 784 -5.47 -9.63 2.37
N MET A 785 -4.97 -10.84 2.13
CA MET A 785 -3.55 -11.15 1.86
C MET A 785 -3.18 -10.90 0.40
N GLN A 786 -3.98 -11.38 -0.55
CA GLN A 786 -3.84 -11.08 -1.97
C GLN A 786 -3.87 -9.55 -2.20
N ALA A 787 -4.86 -8.85 -1.63
CA ALA A 787 -4.93 -7.38 -1.66
C ALA A 787 -3.73 -6.66 -1.01
N HIS A 788 -2.96 -7.35 -0.18
CA HIS A 788 -1.75 -6.80 0.45
C HIS A 788 -0.51 -7.06 -0.41
N LEU A 789 -0.27 -8.31 -0.84
CA LEU A 789 0.89 -8.66 -1.65
C LEU A 789 0.97 -7.82 -2.94
N GLU A 790 -0.18 -7.66 -3.59
CA GLU A 790 -0.32 -6.96 -4.87
C GLU A 790 -0.20 -5.41 -4.73
N THR A 791 0.32 -4.88 -3.62
CA THR A 791 0.59 -3.43 -3.44
C THR A 791 2.04 -3.01 -3.68
N SER A 792 2.99 -3.94 -3.53
CA SER A 792 4.42 -3.70 -3.60
C SER A 792 5.16 -5.03 -3.75
N SER A 793 6.28 -5.05 -4.47
CA SER A 793 7.15 -6.23 -4.55
C SER A 793 7.75 -6.63 -3.20
N PHE A 794 7.74 -5.73 -2.21
CA PHE A 794 8.20 -5.91 -0.82
C PHE A 794 7.06 -6.13 0.18
N ALA A 795 5.84 -6.40 -0.30
CA ALA A 795 4.70 -6.60 0.58
C ALA A 795 4.79 -7.91 1.39
N ASP A 796 5.42 -8.94 0.83
CA ASP A 796 5.82 -10.16 1.53
C ASP A 796 6.66 -9.93 2.81
N VAL A 797 7.46 -8.85 2.86
CA VAL A 797 8.27 -8.49 4.04
C VAL A 797 7.44 -8.07 5.25
N VAL A 798 6.24 -7.50 5.04
CA VAL A 798 5.42 -6.90 6.11
C VAL A 798 4.05 -7.57 6.33
N VAL A 799 3.67 -8.53 5.48
CA VAL A 799 2.34 -9.18 5.51
C VAL A 799 2.12 -10.08 6.74
N THR A 800 3.17 -10.75 7.24
CA THR A 800 3.12 -11.71 8.36
C THR A 800 2.60 -11.07 9.66
N GLY A 801 2.84 -9.77 9.86
CA GLY A 801 2.37 -8.99 11.01
C GLY A 801 0.84 -9.00 11.19
N ARG A 802 0.06 -9.35 10.16
CA ARG A 802 -1.40 -9.41 10.25
C ARG A 802 -1.93 -10.69 10.92
N LEU A 803 -1.23 -11.82 10.78
CA LEU A 803 -1.75 -13.15 11.15
C LEU A 803 -1.96 -13.28 12.66
N VAL A 804 -0.92 -12.94 13.43
CA VAL A 804 -0.95 -12.90 14.90
C VAL A 804 -2.10 -12.03 15.41
N CYS A 805 -2.32 -10.86 14.80
CA CYS A 805 -3.39 -9.96 15.21
C CYS A 805 -4.79 -10.45 14.83
N ALA A 806 -4.94 -11.17 13.73
CA ALA A 806 -6.21 -11.76 13.33
C ALA A 806 -6.62 -12.94 14.24
N ARG A 807 -5.64 -13.70 14.76
CA ARG A 807 -5.85 -14.77 15.76
C ARG A 807 -6.05 -14.27 17.20
N TRP A 808 -5.72 -13.01 17.47
CA TRP A 808 -5.50 -12.48 18.82
C TRP A 808 -6.74 -12.50 19.73
N LYS A 809 -6.61 -12.98 20.97
CA LYS A 809 -7.78 -13.20 21.85
C LYS A 809 -8.06 -12.09 22.87
N GLN A 810 -7.10 -11.17 23.10
CA GLN A 810 -7.21 -10.11 24.11
C GLN A 810 -7.34 -8.72 23.44
N TYR A 811 -8.44 -7.99 23.66
CA TYR A 811 -8.58 -6.63 23.12
C TYR A 811 -8.07 -5.58 24.10
N ALA A 812 -7.57 -4.46 23.57
CA ALA A 812 -7.35 -3.24 24.37
C ALA A 812 -8.64 -2.81 25.08
N ALA A 813 -8.55 -2.49 26.37
CA ALA A 813 -9.69 -2.18 27.23
C ALA A 813 -10.51 -0.98 26.72
N GLU A 814 -9.85 0.06 26.19
CA GLU A 814 -10.47 1.12 25.38
C GLU A 814 -10.05 0.97 23.91
N ARG A 815 -10.98 0.53 23.06
CA ARG A 815 -10.76 0.44 21.62
C ARG A 815 -11.02 1.77 20.92
N VAL A 816 -10.05 2.24 20.14
CA VAL A 816 -10.22 3.42 19.28
C VAL A 816 -11.20 3.11 18.15
N ASN A 817 -12.14 4.04 17.91
CA ASN A 817 -12.99 4.05 16.74
C ASN A 817 -12.42 5.07 15.74
N THR A 818 -11.95 4.64 14.57
CA THR A 818 -11.24 5.51 13.60
C THR A 818 -12.03 6.74 13.13
N ASN A 819 -13.34 6.78 13.37
CA ASN A 819 -14.13 8.00 13.18
C ASN A 819 -13.68 9.18 14.07
N ILE A 820 -12.90 8.98 15.15
CA ILE A 820 -12.38 10.09 15.97
C ILE A 820 -11.39 10.97 15.19
N PHE A 821 -10.68 10.42 14.20
CA PHE A 821 -9.73 11.19 13.38
C PHE A 821 -10.41 12.11 12.36
N ARG A 822 -11.75 12.20 12.33
CA ARG A 822 -12.46 12.93 11.28
C ARG A 822 -12.56 14.42 11.60
N ASN A 823 -11.76 15.22 10.89
CA ASN A 823 -11.88 16.68 10.84
C ASN A 823 -11.61 17.35 12.21
N VAL A 824 -10.63 16.80 12.93
CA VAL A 824 -10.22 17.20 14.29
C VAL A 824 -9.72 18.64 14.29
N LYS A 825 -10.21 19.45 15.22
CA LYS A 825 -9.72 20.82 15.45
C LYS A 825 -8.92 20.85 16.76
N THR A 826 -7.60 20.83 16.65
CA THR A 826 -6.69 20.89 17.80
C THR A 826 -6.46 22.32 18.31
N SER A 827 -5.98 22.45 19.54
CA SER A 827 -5.71 23.74 20.20
C SER A 827 -4.51 24.49 19.61
N ASN A 828 -3.59 23.77 18.97
CA ASN A 828 -2.55 24.29 18.10
C ASN A 828 -2.45 23.36 16.87
N PRO A 829 -2.03 23.85 15.69
CA PRO A 829 -1.71 23.00 14.56
C PRO A 829 -0.61 21.96 14.84
N ILE A 830 -0.72 20.80 14.20
CA ILE A 830 0.29 19.74 14.18
C ILE A 830 1.24 19.95 13.00
N LEU A 831 2.52 19.66 13.19
CA LEU A 831 3.50 19.51 12.11
C LEU A 831 3.74 18.02 11.84
N PHE A 832 3.42 17.58 10.63
CA PHE A 832 3.77 16.27 10.10
C PHE A 832 5.08 16.44 9.32
N ALA A 833 6.05 15.55 9.50
CA ALA A 833 7.30 15.50 8.74
C ALA A 833 7.46 14.11 8.11
N ASN A 834 7.90 14.04 6.85
CA ASN A 834 8.09 12.74 6.21
C ASN A 834 9.13 12.77 5.10
N GLY A 835 9.86 11.66 4.98
CA GLY A 835 10.77 11.41 3.88
C GLY A 835 10.00 11.17 2.59
N ARG A 836 10.56 11.62 1.46
CA ARG A 836 10.14 11.18 0.11
C ARG A 836 10.50 9.72 -0.16
N TYR A 837 11.53 9.23 0.55
CA TYR A 837 12.18 7.94 0.39
C TYR A 837 12.25 7.16 1.71
N ASP A 838 11.24 7.37 2.58
CA ASP A 838 11.06 6.61 3.82
C ASP A 838 10.41 5.26 3.46
N PRO A 839 11.11 4.11 3.62
CA PRO A 839 10.63 2.82 3.14
C PRO A 839 9.53 2.22 4.01
N GLY A 840 9.42 2.62 5.28
CA GLY A 840 8.45 2.07 6.22
C GLY A 840 7.16 2.88 6.35
N THR A 841 7.26 4.18 6.10
CA THR A 841 6.16 5.15 6.26
C THR A 841 6.05 6.07 5.06
N PRO A 842 5.26 5.68 4.04
CA PRO A 842 5.21 6.38 2.76
C PRO A 842 4.70 7.82 2.90
N LEU A 843 5.20 8.72 2.06
CA LEU A 843 4.88 10.14 2.10
C LEU A 843 3.36 10.40 2.03
N ALA A 844 2.62 9.55 1.31
CA ALA A 844 1.16 9.60 1.22
C ALA A 844 0.47 9.51 2.59
N HIS A 845 1.01 8.72 3.54
CA HIS A 845 0.46 8.63 4.90
C HIS A 845 0.57 9.95 5.65
N ALA A 846 1.65 10.72 5.52
CA ALA A 846 1.80 12.00 6.20
C ALA A 846 0.78 13.04 5.71
N TRP A 847 0.51 13.09 4.40
CA TRP A 847 -0.53 13.95 3.86
C TRP A 847 -1.94 13.46 4.24
N GLU A 848 -2.20 12.15 4.21
CA GLU A 848 -3.49 11.60 4.62
C GLU A 848 -3.74 11.77 6.14
N ALA A 849 -2.71 11.63 6.96
CA ALA A 849 -2.75 11.91 8.40
C ALA A 849 -2.96 13.41 8.65
N SER A 850 -2.21 14.29 7.98
CA SER A 850 -2.41 15.75 8.04
C SER A 850 -3.84 16.17 7.65
N SER A 851 -4.45 15.51 6.64
CA SER A 851 -5.83 15.77 6.20
C SER A 851 -6.89 15.62 7.32
N ARG A 852 -6.57 14.86 8.38
CA ARG A 852 -7.46 14.61 9.53
C ARG A 852 -7.49 15.77 10.54
N PHE A 853 -6.46 16.62 10.57
CA PHE A 853 -6.26 17.64 11.60
C PHE A 853 -6.22 19.06 11.00
N ARG A 854 -7.23 19.89 11.33
CA ARG A 854 -7.43 21.22 10.76
C ARG A 854 -6.24 22.14 10.99
N GLY A 855 -5.78 22.80 9.92
CA GLY A 855 -4.72 23.79 9.96
C GLY A 855 -3.31 23.22 10.15
N SER A 856 -3.16 21.89 10.20
CA SER A 856 -1.87 21.22 10.22
C SER A 856 -1.04 21.47 8.94
N ARG A 857 0.23 21.07 8.97
CA ARG A 857 1.15 21.18 7.83
C ARG A 857 1.93 19.88 7.69
N VAL A 858 2.20 19.48 6.44
CA VAL A 858 3.27 18.53 6.13
C VAL A 858 4.52 19.30 5.70
N LEU A 859 5.66 18.91 6.25
CA LEU A 859 7.00 19.23 5.78
C LEU A 859 7.55 17.98 5.08
N VAL A 860 7.86 18.09 3.79
CA VAL A 860 8.54 17.00 3.07
C VAL A 860 10.04 17.21 3.22
N TYR A 861 10.79 16.16 3.56
CA TYR A 861 12.24 16.14 3.36
C TYR A 861 12.58 15.10 2.29
N ASN A 862 13.49 15.47 1.36
CA ASN A 862 14.01 14.56 0.34
C ASN A 862 15.20 13.74 0.85
N GLY A 863 15.49 13.80 2.15
CA GLY A 863 16.37 12.85 2.83
C GLY A 863 15.81 11.41 2.79
N ILE A 864 16.68 10.48 3.17
CA ILE A 864 16.45 9.03 3.09
C ILE A 864 16.41 8.40 4.49
N GLY A 865 15.97 7.14 4.56
CA GLY A 865 15.82 6.42 5.83
C GLY A 865 14.51 6.77 6.54
N HIS A 866 14.32 6.21 7.74
CA HIS A 866 13.07 6.30 8.48
C HIS A 866 13.08 7.41 9.54
N GLY A 867 12.26 8.45 9.35
CA GLY A 867 12.28 9.68 10.15
C GLY A 867 13.43 10.64 9.80
N PHE A 868 13.28 11.94 10.07
CA PHE A 868 14.21 12.96 9.53
C PHE A 868 15.63 12.91 10.12
N MET A 869 15.80 12.19 11.24
CA MET A 869 17.07 12.04 11.95
C MET A 869 18.09 11.18 11.20
N GLU A 870 17.66 10.35 10.25
CA GLU A 870 18.54 9.50 9.44
C GLU A 870 19.34 10.30 8.41
N HIS A 871 18.68 11.18 7.66
CA HIS A 871 19.34 12.09 6.72
C HIS A 871 18.92 13.56 6.96
N PRO A 872 19.40 14.17 8.07
CA PRO A 872 18.98 15.51 8.49
C PRO A 872 19.65 16.61 7.65
N SER A 873 18.91 17.69 7.38
CA SER A 873 19.45 18.89 6.72
C SER A 873 19.12 20.17 7.47
N ASN A 874 19.90 21.23 7.21
CA ASN A 874 19.70 22.55 7.77
C ASN A 874 18.31 23.11 7.44
N CYS A 875 17.77 22.82 6.25
CA CYS A 875 16.40 23.21 5.90
C CYS A 875 15.37 22.57 6.85
N THR A 876 15.40 21.25 6.98
CA THR A 876 14.46 20.47 7.81
C THR A 876 14.57 20.87 9.28
N ARG A 877 15.81 20.98 9.80
CA ARG A 877 16.10 21.45 11.15
C ARG A 877 15.54 22.86 11.39
N HIS A 878 15.81 23.83 10.51
CA HIS A 878 15.33 25.21 10.69
C HIS A 878 13.80 25.34 10.59
N ALA A 879 13.09 24.44 9.90
CA ALA A 879 11.64 24.40 9.92
C ALA A 879 11.12 23.88 11.28
N ILE A 880 11.65 22.74 11.75
CA ILE A 880 11.25 22.11 13.02
C ILE A 880 11.59 22.99 14.23
N VAL A 881 12.79 23.60 14.25
CA VAL A 881 13.24 24.54 15.29
C VAL A 881 12.32 25.75 15.39
N ARG A 882 11.91 26.35 14.26
CA ARG A 882 10.95 27.47 14.25
C ARG A 882 9.56 27.06 14.75
N TYR A 883 9.09 25.88 14.36
CA TYR A 883 7.82 25.34 14.83
C TYR A 883 7.81 25.15 16.35
N PHE A 884 8.81 24.48 16.95
CA PHE A 884 8.87 24.33 18.41
C PHE A 884 9.12 25.67 19.13
N LEU A 885 10.08 26.49 18.68
CA LEU A 885 10.41 27.75 19.36
C LEU A 885 9.33 28.83 19.30
N ARG A 886 8.45 28.81 18.28
CA ARG A 886 7.53 29.93 17.98
C ARG A 886 6.11 29.50 17.61
N GLY A 887 5.91 28.28 17.10
CA GLY A 887 4.66 27.87 16.45
C GLY A 887 4.57 28.24 14.96
N GLU A 888 5.67 28.73 14.38
CA GLU A 888 5.78 29.00 12.94
C GLU A 888 5.78 27.66 12.18
N LEU A 889 4.66 27.31 11.55
CA LEU A 889 4.61 26.23 10.57
C LEU A 889 5.40 26.63 9.30
N PRO A 890 6.02 25.68 8.58
CA PRO A 890 6.56 25.95 7.26
C PRO A 890 5.46 26.32 6.25
N GLU A 891 5.86 26.89 5.12
CA GLU A 891 4.94 27.30 4.05
C GLU A 891 4.27 26.08 3.38
N ILE A 892 3.13 26.30 2.75
CA ILE A 892 2.39 25.22 2.07
C ILE A 892 3.24 24.68 0.93
N GLY A 893 3.49 23.36 0.93
CA GLY A 893 4.35 22.72 -0.07
C GLY A 893 5.85 22.89 0.16
N THR A 894 6.29 23.26 1.37
CA THR A 894 7.73 23.26 1.71
C THR A 894 8.32 21.86 1.55
N VAL A 895 9.31 21.77 0.67
CA VAL A 895 10.20 20.61 0.50
C VAL A 895 11.60 21.04 0.95
N CYS A 896 12.27 20.21 1.75
CA CYS A 896 13.65 20.39 2.15
C CYS A 896 14.54 19.33 1.49
N GLU A 897 15.52 19.76 0.71
CA GLU A 897 16.58 18.89 0.19
C GLU A 897 17.56 18.49 1.31
N PRO A 898 18.31 17.38 1.16
CA PRO A 898 19.48 17.09 1.99
C PRO A 898 20.62 18.09 1.72
N ASP A 899 21.54 18.26 2.68
CA ASP A 899 22.69 19.18 2.51
C ASP A 899 23.86 18.55 1.72
N GLU A 900 23.91 17.22 1.60
CA GLU A 900 24.87 16.43 0.83
C GLU A 900 24.20 15.15 0.30
N MET A 901 24.86 14.35 -0.54
CA MET A 901 24.31 13.06 -1.03
C MET A 901 24.38 11.96 0.05
N ALA A 902 23.45 11.00 0.03
CA ALA A 902 23.38 9.94 1.04
C ALA A 902 24.66 9.08 1.10
N PHE A 903 25.24 8.69 -0.04
CA PHE A 903 26.53 7.98 -0.07
C PHE A 903 27.71 8.82 0.43
N GLU A 904 27.62 10.16 0.37
CA GLU A 904 28.66 11.04 0.89
C GLU A 904 28.53 11.21 2.42
N ALA A 905 27.30 11.36 2.92
CA ALA A 905 26.97 11.39 4.34
C ALA A 905 27.24 10.05 5.05
N ALA A 906 26.88 8.90 4.45
CA ALA A 906 27.10 7.58 5.02
C ALA A 906 28.59 7.31 5.28
N ARG A 907 29.45 7.59 4.29
CA ARG A 907 30.91 7.51 4.43
C ARG A 907 31.45 8.48 5.49
N ARG A 908 30.87 9.68 5.61
CA ARG A 908 31.22 10.67 6.66
C ARG A 908 30.85 10.18 8.08
N LEU A 909 29.89 9.26 8.20
CA LEU A 909 29.47 8.61 9.45
C LEU A 909 30.19 7.27 9.72
N GLY A 910 30.97 6.75 8.76
CA GLY A 910 31.76 5.52 8.92
C GLY A 910 31.13 4.24 8.33
N GLY A 911 30.16 4.36 7.42
CA GLY A 911 29.65 3.24 6.60
C GLY A 911 30.49 2.92 5.36
#